data_AF-A0A851XXM8-F1
#
_entry.id   AF-A0A851XXM8-F1
#
_cell.length_a   1.000
_cell.length_b   1.000
_cell.length_c   1.000
_cell.angle_alpha   90.00
_cell.angle_beta   90.00
_cell.angle_gamma   90.00
#
_symmetry.space_group_name_H-M   'P 1'
#
loop_
_entity.id
_entity.type
_entity.pdbx_description
1 polymer ?
#
loop_
_entity_poly.entity_id
_entity_poly.type
_entity_poly.pdbx_seq_one_letter_code
_entity_poly.pdbx_strand_id
1 'polypeptide(L)'
;VTVLAESNQIKSLLQDHGINVQSIPDIHPLRVQPARILSNLYTMLGRNKNMKLSGRPHRHIGVLGTSKLYVIRNQIFAFTPQFTDQHHFYLALDNQMIVEMLKIELAYLTSCWRMTGRPTLTFPITHTMLADDGTDIHPAVLATIRKLEDGYFGGARVKIGKLSEFLTTSFHTHLSFLDPDCDVKLFDDPNEGRNSPDSEYGGYSADFCEKESQDELDQYINDVLQSTALKSYLPPTSKTANQPPVFSANHSTEEILSIMVKTKGLEVPAVSMSLPTKVLNTHRKSLNLVDNPHFFETKDRGNVLHMPKDAHGDLDCRKLVEQLKECPTLHDQADILYILHILKGADWDTGLDGQYGVTVHCLLNELYRKAGLHQEWGLIRYISGILKKRVEVLAEACTDLLSHHKQLTVGLPPEPREKIITTPLPPEKLIDLIYEASGQDISIAVLTQEIIMYLAMYVRSQPSLFVEMLRLRIGLIIQVMATELARSLKCSGEEASESLMNLSPFDMKNLLHHILSGKEFGVERSLRPVDSSSSSPAISIHEMGHSGATKTERSGITKLKSEMKQVRIFCQCSSENAAVLELCYVRFCSWSSTPSSPTSASPSGSSGDMSWGDRKGQWLRRRRLDGAINRVPVGFYEKVWKILQKCHGLSIDGYVLPSSTTREMTPCEIKFAVHVESVLNHVPQPEYRQLLVEAILVLTFLSDIEVNSIGGIICVDRIVHIANDLFLQELKSFGATGSILEKDVATGICHFFYDSAPSGAYGTMTYLTKAIIIYLHDFLPSTGCAMQ
;
A
#
# COMPACT_ATOMS: atom_id res chain seq x y z
N VAL A 1 1.50 -24.81 17.68
CA VAL A 1 1.17 -24.69 16.25
C VAL A 1 1.02 -26.08 15.70
N THR A 2 -0.06 -26.36 15.01
CA THR A 2 -0.31 -27.65 14.36
C THR A 2 -0.22 -27.44 12.86
N VAL A 3 0.80 -28.01 12.22
CA VAL A 3 0.92 -27.98 10.76
C VAL A 3 0.16 -29.18 10.19
N LEU A 4 -0.72 -28.94 9.23
CA LEU A 4 -1.58 -29.96 8.63
C LEU A 4 -1.42 -30.01 7.12
N ALA A 5 -1.49 -31.19 6.53
CA ALA A 5 -1.55 -31.33 5.08
C ALA A 5 -3.01 -31.34 4.59
N GLU A 6 -3.32 -30.53 3.57
CA GLU A 6 -4.64 -30.54 2.92
C GLU A 6 -4.96 -31.93 2.33
N SER A 7 -3.96 -32.61 1.76
CA SER A 7 -4.12 -33.92 1.12
C SER A 7 -3.03 -34.90 1.53
N ASN A 8 -3.28 -36.19 1.29
CA ASN A 8 -2.27 -37.24 1.49
C ASN A 8 -1.04 -37.07 0.59
N GLN A 9 -1.20 -36.45 -0.59
CA GLN A 9 -0.08 -36.13 -1.47
C GLN A 9 0.87 -35.12 -0.82
N ILE A 10 0.34 -34.03 -0.27
CA ILE A 10 1.14 -33.00 0.42
C ILE A 10 1.80 -33.59 1.68
N LYS A 11 1.08 -34.48 2.39
CA LYS A 11 1.63 -35.22 3.53
C LYS A 11 2.87 -36.02 3.13
N SER A 12 2.83 -36.74 2.02
CA SER A 12 4.00 -37.47 1.51
C SER A 12 5.15 -36.55 1.15
N LEU A 13 4.88 -35.42 0.46
CA LEU A 13 5.93 -34.43 0.13
C LEU A 13 6.61 -33.86 1.38
N LEU A 14 5.85 -33.53 2.42
CA LEU A 14 6.42 -33.07 3.70
C LEU A 14 7.23 -34.17 4.39
N GLN A 15 6.78 -35.42 4.30
CA GLN A 15 7.49 -36.58 4.84
C GLN A 15 8.83 -36.82 4.14
N ASP A 16 8.90 -36.61 2.83
CA ASP A 16 10.15 -36.71 2.06
C ASP A 16 11.20 -35.68 2.53
N HIS A 17 10.76 -34.55 3.08
CA HIS A 17 11.60 -33.54 3.74
C HIS A 17 11.86 -33.79 5.23
N GLY A 18 11.46 -34.95 5.75
CA GLY A 18 11.62 -35.33 7.16
C GLY A 18 10.60 -34.72 8.13
N ILE A 19 9.54 -34.09 7.61
CA ILE A 19 8.53 -33.37 8.41
C ILE A 19 7.30 -34.25 8.56
N ASN A 20 7.02 -34.67 9.79
CA ASN A 20 5.88 -35.55 10.10
C ASN A 20 4.62 -34.74 10.45
N VAL A 21 3.62 -34.73 9.56
CA VAL A 21 2.33 -34.04 9.74
C VAL A 21 1.13 -34.97 9.61
N GLN A 22 -0.04 -34.53 10.09
CA GLN A 22 -1.33 -35.18 9.87
C GLN A 22 -2.04 -34.57 8.67
N SER A 23 -2.74 -35.37 7.88
CA SER A 23 -3.67 -34.84 6.88
C SER A 23 -4.97 -34.39 7.55
N ILE A 24 -5.75 -33.50 6.92
CA ILE A 24 -7.07 -33.10 7.44
C ILE A 24 -7.98 -34.32 7.72
N PRO A 25 -8.06 -35.34 6.82
CA PRO A 25 -8.79 -36.58 7.11
C PRO A 25 -8.27 -37.38 8.31
N ASP A 26 -6.97 -37.36 8.62
CA ASP A 26 -6.36 -38.15 9.69
C ASP A 26 -6.73 -37.67 11.11
N ILE A 27 -7.36 -36.50 11.23
CA ILE A 27 -7.53 -35.79 12.52
C ILE A 27 -8.84 -36.19 13.22
N HIS A 28 -9.70 -36.96 12.56
CA HIS A 28 -10.97 -37.43 13.14
C HIS A 28 -10.75 -38.10 14.52
N PRO A 29 -11.54 -37.77 15.57
CA PRO A 29 -12.83 -37.05 15.57
C PRO A 29 -12.74 -35.52 15.64
N LEU A 30 -11.54 -34.94 15.71
CA LEU A 30 -11.37 -33.48 15.67
C LEU A 30 -11.66 -32.98 14.25
N ARG A 31 -12.38 -31.86 14.15
CA ARG A 31 -12.73 -31.26 12.86
C ARG A 31 -11.99 -29.96 12.66
N VAL A 32 -11.37 -29.80 11.50
CA VAL A 32 -10.67 -28.57 11.11
C VAL A 32 -11.48 -27.88 10.04
N GLN A 33 -11.82 -26.62 10.26
CA GLN A 33 -12.66 -25.83 9.34
C GLN A 33 -12.04 -24.45 9.07
N PRO A 34 -12.32 -23.82 7.91
CA PRO A 34 -11.90 -22.44 7.65
C PRO A 34 -12.55 -21.44 8.61
N ALA A 35 -11.86 -20.34 8.92
CA ALA A 35 -12.39 -19.29 9.80
C ALA A 35 -13.72 -18.67 9.34
N ARG A 36 -13.98 -18.60 8.02
CA ARG A 36 -15.28 -18.15 7.49
C ARG A 36 -16.47 -18.98 7.99
N ILE A 37 -16.27 -20.29 8.23
CA ILE A 37 -17.33 -21.14 8.80
C ILE A 37 -17.65 -20.67 10.21
N LEU A 38 -16.64 -20.39 11.03
CA LEU A 38 -16.85 -19.87 12.38
C LEU A 38 -17.58 -18.51 12.35
N SER A 39 -17.21 -17.61 11.43
CA SER A 39 -17.88 -16.32 11.27
C SER A 39 -19.37 -16.49 10.95
N ASN A 40 -19.71 -17.47 10.09
CA ASN A 40 -21.09 -17.84 9.77
C ASN A 40 -21.83 -18.50 10.93
N LEU A 41 -21.19 -19.41 11.67
CA LEU A 41 -21.79 -20.02 12.86
C LEU A 41 -22.16 -18.95 13.90
N TYR A 42 -21.30 -17.94 14.10
CA TYR A 42 -21.59 -16.85 15.02
C TYR A 42 -22.74 -15.93 14.57
N THR A 43 -23.18 -15.93 13.31
CA THR A 43 -24.37 -15.15 12.92
C THR A 43 -25.65 -15.74 13.51
N MET A 44 -25.67 -17.05 13.78
CA MET A 44 -26.78 -17.73 14.44
C MET A 44 -26.93 -17.31 15.91
N LEU A 45 -25.88 -16.73 16.52
CA LEU A 45 -25.95 -16.23 17.88
C LEU A 45 -26.99 -15.11 18.00
N GLY A 46 -28.03 -15.35 18.79
CA GLY A 46 -29.13 -14.40 19.02
C GLY A 46 -30.17 -14.36 17.89
N ARG A 47 -30.10 -15.26 16.91
CA ARG A 47 -31.13 -15.39 15.87
C ARG A 47 -32.40 -15.96 16.50
N ASN A 48 -33.54 -15.31 16.25
CA ASN A 48 -34.84 -15.76 16.71
C ASN A 48 -35.93 -15.34 15.71
N LYS A 49 -36.45 -16.32 14.96
CA LYS A 49 -37.47 -16.09 13.93
C LYS A 49 -38.76 -15.52 14.52
N ASN A 50 -39.20 -16.00 15.68
CA ASN A 50 -40.42 -15.55 16.35
C ASN A 50 -40.34 -14.06 16.76
N MET A 51 -39.16 -13.60 17.16
CA MET A 51 -38.90 -12.21 17.53
C MET A 51 -38.39 -11.35 16.36
N LYS A 52 -38.30 -11.90 15.13
CA LYS A 52 -37.70 -11.25 13.95
C LYS A 52 -36.26 -10.77 14.18
N LEU A 53 -35.52 -11.45 15.05
CA LEU A 53 -34.10 -11.17 15.28
C LEU A 53 -33.27 -12.01 14.30
N SER A 54 -32.50 -11.33 13.44
CA SER A 54 -31.63 -11.99 12.45
C SER A 54 -30.35 -12.58 13.05
N GLY A 55 -30.03 -12.24 14.30
CA GLY A 55 -28.83 -12.67 15.00
C GLY A 55 -27.69 -11.67 14.92
N ARG A 56 -26.48 -12.11 15.27
CA ARG A 56 -25.27 -11.28 15.23
C ARG A 56 -24.92 -10.94 13.77
N PRO A 57 -24.60 -9.68 13.45
CA PRO A 57 -24.09 -9.33 12.13
C PRO A 57 -22.84 -10.15 11.77
N HIS A 58 -22.70 -10.49 10.49
CA HIS A 58 -21.51 -11.18 10.01
C HIS A 58 -20.26 -10.32 10.28
N ARG A 59 -19.35 -10.85 11.08
CA ARG A 59 -18.06 -10.23 11.42
C ARG A 59 -17.01 -11.31 11.37
N HIS A 60 -15.90 -11.02 10.70
CA HIS A 60 -14.77 -11.92 10.66
C HIS A 60 -14.22 -12.15 12.07
N ILE A 61 -13.47 -13.25 12.21
CA ILE A 61 -12.91 -13.67 13.49
C ILE A 61 -11.40 -13.69 13.33
N GLY A 62 -10.73 -12.75 14.00
CA GLY A 62 -9.28 -12.63 13.97
C GLY A 62 -8.56 -13.80 14.67
N VAL A 63 -7.23 -13.76 14.65
CA VAL A 63 -6.38 -14.86 15.11
C VAL A 63 -6.62 -15.26 16.58
N LEU A 64 -7.02 -14.31 17.44
CA LEU A 64 -7.37 -14.58 18.84
C LEU A 64 -8.56 -15.54 18.95
N GLY A 65 -9.53 -15.44 18.04
CA GLY A 65 -10.68 -16.34 18.00
C GLY A 65 -10.31 -17.69 17.38
N THR A 66 -9.64 -17.68 16.23
CA THR A 66 -9.31 -18.92 15.50
C THR A 66 -8.26 -19.78 16.21
N SER A 67 -7.45 -19.21 17.10
CA SER A 67 -6.44 -19.95 17.89
C SER A 67 -7.00 -20.63 19.15
N LYS A 68 -8.31 -20.89 19.20
CA LYS A 68 -9.03 -21.61 20.26
C LYS A 68 -9.54 -22.94 19.73
N LEU A 69 -9.80 -23.88 20.65
CA LEU A 69 -10.62 -25.05 20.36
C LEU A 69 -12.08 -24.77 20.73
N TYR A 70 -12.98 -25.21 19.88
CA TYR A 70 -14.42 -24.98 20.00
C TYR A 70 -15.13 -26.30 20.23
N VAL A 71 -15.98 -26.38 21.24
CA VAL A 71 -16.84 -27.54 21.49
C VAL A 71 -18.24 -27.22 20.98
N ILE A 72 -18.72 -28.00 20.01
CA ILE A 72 -20.03 -27.85 19.36
C ILE A 72 -20.65 -29.25 19.28
N ARG A 73 -21.85 -29.46 19.87
CA ARG A 73 -22.53 -30.78 19.87
C ARG A 73 -21.61 -31.93 20.30
N ASN A 74 -20.82 -31.72 21.35
CA ASN A 74 -19.84 -32.66 21.89
C ASN A 74 -18.69 -33.07 20.91
N GLN A 75 -18.53 -32.35 19.80
CA GLN A 75 -17.40 -32.46 18.88
C GLN A 75 -16.45 -31.28 19.06
N ILE A 76 -15.14 -31.51 18.89
CA ILE A 76 -14.12 -30.48 19.00
C ILE A 76 -13.74 -29.99 17.60
N PHE A 77 -13.86 -28.68 17.40
CA PHE A 77 -13.49 -27.96 16.20
C PHE A 77 -12.25 -27.11 16.44
N ALA A 78 -11.36 -27.09 15.45
CA ALA A 78 -10.30 -26.11 15.31
C ALA A 78 -10.52 -25.31 14.03
N PHE A 79 -10.24 -24.01 14.05
CA PHE A 79 -10.42 -23.15 12.88
C PHE A 79 -9.09 -22.65 12.35
N THR A 80 -8.89 -22.72 11.03
CA THR A 80 -7.66 -22.20 10.40
C THR A 80 -7.66 -20.67 10.45
N PRO A 81 -6.50 -19.99 10.57
CA PRO A 81 -6.44 -18.54 10.59
C PRO A 81 -7.02 -17.87 9.33
N GLN A 82 -7.67 -16.72 9.50
CA GLN A 82 -8.29 -15.99 8.39
C GLN A 82 -7.31 -15.64 7.26
N PHE A 83 -6.04 -15.36 7.57
CA PHE A 83 -5.03 -15.03 6.54
C PHE A 83 -4.68 -16.22 5.62
N THR A 84 -5.13 -17.44 5.92
CA THR A 84 -4.98 -18.62 5.05
C THR A 84 -6.16 -18.80 4.09
N ASP A 85 -7.24 -18.00 4.24
CA ASP A 85 -8.44 -18.12 3.41
C ASP A 85 -8.29 -17.36 2.08
N GLN A 86 -8.06 -18.12 1.01
CA GLN A 86 -7.82 -17.61 -0.34
C GLN A 86 -9.10 -17.13 -1.06
N HIS A 87 -10.29 -17.45 -0.54
CA HIS A 87 -11.55 -17.13 -1.21
C HIS A 87 -11.88 -15.64 -1.13
N HIS A 88 -11.56 -15.00 0.00
CA HIS A 88 -11.94 -13.62 0.26
C HIS A 88 -10.98 -12.62 -0.42
N PHE A 89 -9.66 -12.80 -0.29
CA PHE A 89 -8.67 -11.87 -0.83
C PHE A 89 -7.34 -12.56 -1.16
N TYR A 90 -6.63 -12.08 -2.19
CA TYR A 90 -5.52 -12.81 -2.83
C TYR A 90 -4.16 -12.70 -2.12
N LEU A 91 -4.04 -11.94 -1.03
CA LEU A 91 -2.76 -11.85 -0.28
C LEU A 91 -2.22 -13.23 0.12
N ALA A 92 -3.12 -14.17 0.37
CA ALA A 92 -2.83 -15.56 0.73
C ALA A 92 -2.42 -16.45 -0.46
N LEU A 93 -2.30 -15.91 -1.68
CA LEU A 93 -1.76 -16.64 -2.83
C LEU A 93 -0.23 -16.50 -2.95
N ASP A 94 0.35 -15.51 -2.28
CA ASP A 94 1.79 -15.33 -2.24
C ASP A 94 2.37 -16.05 -1.01
N ASN A 95 3.14 -17.10 -1.28
CA ASN A 95 3.74 -17.95 -0.25
C ASN A 95 4.70 -17.20 0.69
N GLN A 96 5.40 -16.18 0.20
CA GLN A 96 6.28 -15.36 1.04
C GLN A 96 5.46 -14.40 1.89
N MET A 97 4.36 -13.87 1.35
CA MET A 97 3.42 -13.04 2.10
C MET A 97 2.71 -13.83 3.22
N ILE A 98 2.27 -15.07 2.96
CA ILE A 98 1.66 -15.95 3.98
C ILE A 98 2.62 -16.18 5.15
N VAL A 99 3.89 -16.46 4.86
CA VAL A 99 4.93 -16.66 5.88
C VAL A 99 5.08 -15.41 6.76
N GLU A 100 5.10 -14.24 6.15
CA GLU A 100 5.15 -12.97 6.88
C GLU A 100 3.88 -12.71 7.70
N MET A 101 2.69 -13.02 7.17
CA MET A 101 1.43 -12.94 7.91
C MET A 101 1.46 -13.88 9.13
N LEU A 102 1.87 -15.14 8.95
CA LEU A 102 2.01 -16.11 10.06
C LEU A 102 2.95 -15.58 11.15
N LYS A 103 4.10 -15.00 10.76
CA LYS A 103 5.07 -14.41 11.68
C LYS A 103 4.46 -13.28 12.50
N ILE A 104 3.74 -12.37 11.85
CA ILE A 104 3.09 -11.22 12.49
C ILE A 104 1.97 -11.68 13.43
N GLU A 105 1.14 -12.63 13.00
CA GLU A 105 0.03 -13.16 13.79
C GLU A 105 0.51 -13.93 15.03
N LEU A 106 1.61 -14.68 14.94
CA LEU A 106 2.21 -15.34 16.11
C LEU A 106 2.76 -14.34 17.13
N ALA A 107 3.40 -13.25 16.66
CA ALA A 107 3.84 -12.16 17.53
C ALA A 107 2.65 -11.47 18.22
N TYR A 108 1.58 -11.24 17.48
CA TYR A 108 0.34 -10.66 17.99
C TYR A 108 -0.32 -11.56 19.04
N LEU A 109 -0.48 -12.85 18.76
CA LEU A 109 -0.98 -13.82 19.73
C LEU A 109 -0.16 -13.79 21.02
N THR A 110 1.16 -13.80 20.92
CA THR A 110 2.05 -13.81 22.10
C THR A 110 1.87 -12.56 22.95
N SER A 111 1.69 -11.40 22.32
CA SER A 111 1.55 -10.12 23.02
C SER A 111 0.13 -9.85 23.54
N CYS A 112 -0.91 -10.36 22.88
CA CYS A 112 -2.31 -10.04 23.17
C CYS A 112 -3.12 -11.17 23.82
N TRP A 113 -2.62 -12.41 23.85
CA TRP A 113 -3.34 -13.50 24.50
C TRP A 113 -3.41 -13.28 26.03
N ARG A 114 -4.63 -13.28 26.56
CA ARG A 114 -4.91 -13.08 28.01
C ARG A 114 -5.77 -14.20 28.62
N MET A 115 -6.07 -15.23 27.84
CA MET A 115 -7.02 -16.28 28.21
C MET A 115 -6.28 -17.46 28.85
N THR A 116 -6.93 -18.19 29.77
CA THR A 116 -6.33 -19.33 30.49
C THR A 116 -6.13 -20.53 29.56
N GLY A 117 -4.88 -20.90 29.31
CA GLY A 117 -4.51 -21.93 28.33
C GLY A 117 -3.65 -21.35 27.22
N ARG A 118 -3.03 -22.22 26.43
CA ARG A 118 -2.11 -21.84 25.36
C ARG A 118 -2.87 -21.60 24.04
N PRO A 119 -2.57 -20.53 23.28
CA PRO A 119 -3.12 -20.35 21.95
C PRO A 119 -2.69 -21.51 21.04
N THR A 120 -3.65 -22.09 20.32
CA THR A 120 -3.44 -23.24 19.45
C THR A 120 -3.78 -22.86 18.02
N LEU A 121 -2.76 -22.52 17.24
CA LEU A 121 -2.90 -22.12 15.85
C LEU A 121 -2.74 -23.35 14.93
N THR A 122 -3.70 -23.53 14.03
CA THR A 122 -3.71 -24.61 13.02
C THR A 122 -3.33 -24.06 11.65
N PHE A 123 -2.21 -24.48 11.09
CA PHE A 123 -1.66 -23.97 9.84
C PHE A 123 -1.71 -25.04 8.73
N PRO A 124 -2.69 -24.98 7.82
CA PRO A 124 -2.79 -25.94 6.71
C PRO A 124 -1.79 -25.61 5.60
N ILE A 125 -1.14 -26.63 5.06
CA ILE A 125 -0.35 -26.59 3.83
C ILE A 125 -1.25 -27.08 2.70
N THR A 126 -1.53 -26.18 1.75
CA THR A 126 -2.45 -26.39 0.63
C THR A 126 -1.67 -26.56 -0.68
N HIS A 127 -2.36 -27.01 -1.73
CA HIS A 127 -1.76 -27.14 -3.07
C HIS A 127 -1.17 -25.83 -3.63
N THR A 128 -1.70 -24.68 -3.23
CA THR A 128 -1.18 -23.34 -3.58
C THR A 128 0.16 -23.00 -2.91
N MET A 129 0.58 -23.77 -1.90
CA MET A 129 1.87 -23.62 -1.21
C MET A 129 2.96 -24.53 -1.77
N LEU A 130 2.71 -25.17 -2.92
CA LEU A 130 3.68 -25.97 -3.65
C LEU A 130 4.51 -25.09 -4.61
N ALA A 131 5.60 -25.64 -5.14
CA ALA A 131 6.34 -25.04 -6.24
C ALA A 131 5.47 -24.95 -7.52
N ASP A 132 5.88 -24.12 -8.49
CA ASP A 132 5.10 -23.82 -9.71
C ASP A 132 4.74 -25.08 -10.53
N ASP A 133 5.53 -26.15 -10.41
CA ASP A 133 5.32 -27.45 -11.06
C ASP A 133 4.51 -28.45 -10.21
N GLY A 134 4.18 -28.09 -8.97
CA GLY A 134 3.49 -28.93 -8.00
C GLY A 134 4.29 -30.14 -7.53
N THR A 135 5.60 -30.21 -7.81
CA THR A 135 6.42 -31.38 -7.50
C THR A 135 6.95 -31.38 -6.07
N ASP A 136 7.12 -30.21 -5.47
CA ASP A 136 7.67 -30.04 -4.13
C ASP A 136 7.00 -28.89 -3.35
N ILE A 137 7.24 -28.80 -2.05
CA ILE A 137 6.80 -27.70 -1.17
C ILE A 137 7.60 -26.44 -1.51
N HIS A 138 6.92 -25.29 -1.55
CA HIS A 138 7.59 -24.02 -1.82
C HIS A 138 8.71 -23.73 -0.77
N PRO A 139 9.94 -23.37 -1.18
CA PRO A 139 11.09 -23.26 -0.27
C PRO A 139 10.88 -22.33 0.92
N ALA A 140 10.17 -21.22 0.75
CA ALA A 140 9.87 -20.29 1.84
C ALA A 140 8.96 -20.91 2.92
N VAL A 141 8.01 -21.76 2.50
CA VAL A 141 7.09 -22.47 3.40
C VAL A 141 7.86 -23.55 4.13
N LEU A 142 8.66 -24.34 3.41
CA LEU A 142 9.50 -25.38 3.99
C LEU A 142 10.48 -24.83 5.04
N ALA A 143 11.18 -23.73 4.71
CA ALA A 143 12.09 -23.05 5.65
C ALA A 143 11.36 -22.53 6.89
N THR A 144 10.09 -22.11 6.74
CA THR A 144 9.27 -21.65 7.86
C THR A 144 8.86 -22.79 8.77
N ILE A 145 8.48 -23.94 8.22
CA ILE A 145 8.13 -25.12 9.03
C ILE A 145 9.35 -25.56 9.86
N ARG A 146 10.54 -25.62 9.25
CA ARG A 146 11.79 -25.94 9.98
C ARG A 146 12.07 -24.95 11.11
N LYS A 147 11.89 -23.64 10.88
CA LYS A 147 12.03 -22.63 11.95
C LYS A 147 10.98 -22.77 13.06
N LEU A 148 9.79 -23.27 12.75
CA LEU A 148 8.77 -23.57 13.77
C LEU A 148 9.19 -24.80 14.61
N GLU A 149 9.89 -25.78 14.03
CA GLU A 149 10.48 -26.92 14.75
C GLU A 149 11.58 -26.50 15.72
N ASP A 150 12.36 -25.46 15.38
CA ASP A 150 13.39 -24.87 16.27
C ASP A 150 12.81 -24.25 17.56
N GLY A 151 11.48 -24.06 17.62
CA GLY A 151 10.77 -23.62 18.82
C GLY A 151 10.72 -22.10 19.03
N TYR A 152 11.19 -21.31 18.08
CA TYR A 152 11.08 -19.84 18.11
C TYR A 152 10.86 -19.26 16.71
N PHE A 153 9.77 -18.52 16.53
CA PHE A 153 9.44 -17.90 15.26
C PHE A 153 8.75 -16.56 15.46
N GLY A 154 9.21 -15.53 14.76
CA GLY A 154 8.54 -14.23 14.74
C GLY A 154 8.44 -13.50 16.08
N GLY A 155 9.36 -13.74 17.03
CA GLY A 155 9.25 -13.16 18.37
C GLY A 155 8.47 -14.03 19.36
N ALA A 156 7.90 -15.15 18.90
CA ALA A 156 7.09 -16.06 19.70
C ALA A 156 7.85 -17.36 19.98
N ARG A 157 7.76 -17.86 21.22
CA ARG A 157 8.13 -19.25 21.53
C ARG A 157 7.02 -20.15 21.03
N VAL A 158 7.36 -21.11 20.18
CA VAL A 158 6.42 -21.99 19.50
C VAL A 158 6.71 -23.43 19.90
N LYS A 159 5.65 -24.23 20.04
CA LYS A 159 5.76 -25.69 20.08
C LYS A 159 4.97 -26.25 18.89
N ILE A 160 5.63 -27.02 18.03
CA ILE A 160 4.98 -27.79 16.98
C ILE A 160 4.57 -29.17 17.53
N GLY A 161 3.48 -29.73 17.02
CA GLY A 161 2.95 -31.01 17.49
C GLY A 161 1.60 -31.34 16.88
N LYS A 162 1.09 -32.54 17.19
CA LYS A 162 -0.23 -33.00 16.72
C LYS A 162 -1.35 -32.26 17.44
N LEU A 163 -2.51 -32.12 16.79
CA LEU A 163 -3.64 -31.41 17.41
C LEU A 163 -4.11 -32.09 18.71
N SER A 164 -4.08 -33.42 18.75
CA SER A 164 -4.44 -34.22 19.92
C SER A 164 -3.51 -34.00 21.12
N GLU A 165 -2.24 -33.67 20.90
CA GLU A 165 -1.26 -33.41 21.96
C GLU A 165 -1.52 -32.08 22.69
N PHE A 166 -2.25 -31.16 22.06
CA PHE A 166 -2.51 -29.83 22.61
C PHE A 166 -3.82 -29.74 23.39
N LEU A 167 -4.75 -30.69 23.23
CA LEU A 167 -6.11 -30.66 23.80
C LEU A 167 -6.16 -30.27 25.29
N THR A 168 -5.24 -30.77 26.11
CA THR A 168 -5.22 -30.52 27.56
C THR A 168 -4.65 -29.14 27.94
N THR A 169 -3.89 -28.52 27.05
CA THR A 169 -3.21 -27.23 27.29
C THR A 169 -3.86 -26.07 26.55
N SER A 170 -4.65 -26.35 25.52
CA SER A 170 -5.35 -25.37 24.70
C SER A 170 -6.50 -24.70 25.46
N PHE A 171 -6.86 -23.48 25.05
CA PHE A 171 -8.11 -22.87 25.48
C PHE A 171 -9.31 -23.50 24.75
N HIS A 172 -10.37 -23.82 25.49
CA HIS A 172 -11.64 -24.34 24.95
C HIS A 172 -12.77 -23.35 25.14
N THR A 173 -13.65 -23.24 24.14
CA THR A 173 -14.90 -22.48 24.23
C THR A 173 -16.07 -23.31 23.75
N HIS A 174 -17.21 -23.21 24.42
CA HIS A 174 -18.42 -23.93 24.06
C HIS A 174 -19.35 -23.02 23.24
N LEU A 175 -19.89 -23.52 22.12
CA LEU A 175 -20.92 -22.82 21.33
C LEU A 175 -22.29 -23.45 21.56
N SER A 176 -22.76 -23.43 22.81
CA SER A 176 -24.01 -24.10 23.22
C SER A 176 -25.27 -23.57 22.52
N PHE A 177 -25.22 -22.39 21.90
CA PHE A 177 -26.34 -21.87 21.10
C PHE A 177 -26.58 -22.64 19.80
N LEU A 178 -25.70 -23.59 19.44
CA LEU A 178 -25.86 -24.49 18.30
C LEU A 178 -26.36 -25.88 18.71
N ASP A 179 -26.59 -26.13 20.01
CA ASP A 179 -27.04 -27.42 20.50
C ASP A 179 -28.51 -27.69 20.07
N PRO A 180 -28.89 -28.95 19.77
CA PRO A 180 -30.18 -29.30 19.17
C PRO A 180 -31.39 -29.08 20.09
N ASP A 181 -31.19 -28.74 21.37
CA ASP A 181 -32.25 -28.55 22.37
C ASP A 181 -33.07 -27.26 22.16
N CYS A 182 -32.82 -26.50 21.10
CA CYS A 182 -33.70 -25.42 20.67
C CYS A 182 -34.81 -25.99 19.77
N ASP A 183 -36.07 -26.01 20.23
CA ASP A 183 -37.29 -26.42 19.49
C ASP A 183 -37.56 -25.64 18.17
N VAL A 184 -36.59 -24.88 17.67
CA VAL A 184 -36.64 -24.05 16.46
C VAL A 184 -35.55 -24.53 15.51
N LYS A 185 -35.93 -24.95 14.28
CA LYS A 185 -34.97 -25.21 13.18
C LYS A 185 -33.98 -24.03 13.07
N LEU A 186 -32.73 -24.27 13.47
CA LEU A 186 -31.64 -23.29 13.51
C LEU A 186 -31.21 -22.87 12.10
N PHE A 187 -31.28 -23.82 11.16
CA PHE A 187 -30.94 -23.65 9.76
C PHE A 187 -32.22 -23.68 8.91
N ASP A 188 -32.27 -22.85 7.86
CA ASP A 188 -33.41 -22.80 6.95
C ASP A 188 -33.29 -23.94 5.92
N ASP A 189 -34.42 -24.52 5.50
CA ASP A 189 -34.43 -25.51 4.42
C ASP A 189 -34.00 -24.82 3.09
N PRO A 190 -33.05 -25.38 2.32
CA PRO A 190 -32.55 -24.76 1.08
C PRO A 190 -33.63 -24.48 0.02
N ASN A 191 -34.81 -25.08 0.17
CA ASN A 191 -35.94 -24.98 -0.76
C ASN A 191 -36.95 -23.87 -0.42
N GLU A 192 -36.90 -23.21 0.74
CA GLU A 192 -37.90 -22.17 1.08
C GLU A 192 -37.69 -20.82 0.34
N GLY A 193 -36.59 -20.66 -0.39
CA GLY A 193 -36.26 -19.43 -1.15
C GLY A 193 -36.54 -19.47 -2.65
N ARG A 194 -36.99 -20.62 -3.22
CA ARG A 194 -37.24 -20.79 -4.66
C ARG A 194 -38.73 -20.86 -4.98
N ASN A 195 -39.53 -19.96 -4.44
CA ASN A 195 -40.92 -19.81 -4.88
C ASN A 195 -40.95 -18.93 -6.12
N SER A 196 -40.84 -19.57 -7.29
CA SER A 196 -41.44 -19.06 -8.51
C SER A 196 -42.95 -18.94 -8.26
N PRO A 197 -43.59 -17.78 -8.50
CA PRO A 197 -45.03 -17.67 -8.43
C PRO A 197 -45.55 -18.29 -9.73
N ASP A 198 -45.83 -19.60 -9.73
CA ASP A 198 -46.83 -20.27 -10.57
C ASP A 198 -46.66 -21.79 -10.48
N SER A 199 -47.47 -22.44 -9.65
CA SER A 199 -48.11 -23.74 -9.96
C SER A 199 -48.96 -24.18 -8.76
N GLU A 200 -50.22 -23.72 -8.76
CA GLU A 200 -51.29 -24.52 -8.16
C GLU A 200 -51.43 -25.81 -8.96
N TYR A 201 -51.09 -26.96 -8.39
CA TYR A 201 -51.83 -28.22 -8.49
C TYR A 201 -51.17 -29.27 -7.59
N GLY A 202 -51.95 -29.83 -6.66
CA GLY A 202 -51.47 -30.81 -5.67
C GLY A 202 -51.23 -32.21 -6.22
N GLY A 203 -50.47 -33.02 -5.46
CA GLY A 203 -50.28 -34.44 -5.74
C GLY A 203 -49.39 -35.17 -4.72
N TYR A 204 -50.06 -35.89 -3.81
CA TYR A 204 -49.69 -37.09 -3.03
C TYR A 204 -48.26 -37.41 -2.59
N SER A 205 -48.19 -37.71 -1.28
CA SER A 205 -47.18 -38.46 -0.53
C SER A 205 -46.67 -39.72 -1.25
N ALA A 206 -45.34 -39.87 -1.32
CA ALA A 206 -44.68 -41.14 -1.59
C ALA A 206 -43.34 -41.24 -0.83
N ASP A 207 -43.34 -42.17 0.11
CA ASP A 207 -42.25 -42.99 0.63
C ASP A 207 -41.02 -42.35 1.29
N PHE A 208 -41.07 -42.45 2.63
CA PHE A 208 -39.94 -42.50 3.55
C PHE A 208 -38.90 -43.53 3.08
N CYS A 209 -37.84 -43.04 2.46
CA CYS A 209 -36.56 -43.73 2.44
C CYS A 209 -35.71 -43.10 3.56
N GLU A 210 -35.51 -43.84 4.65
CA GLU A 210 -34.59 -43.49 5.74
C GLU A 210 -33.17 -43.30 5.17
N LYS A 211 -32.86 -42.08 4.74
CA LYS A 211 -31.48 -41.60 4.68
C LYS A 211 -31.13 -41.22 6.11
N GLU A 212 -30.12 -41.87 6.67
CA GLU A 212 -29.48 -41.51 7.93
C GLU A 212 -29.46 -39.98 8.07
N SER A 213 -30.06 -39.47 9.14
CA SER A 213 -30.21 -38.04 9.41
C SER A 213 -28.83 -37.40 9.48
N GLN A 214 -28.35 -36.87 8.34
CA GLN A 214 -27.15 -36.05 8.31
C GLN A 214 -27.41 -34.86 9.24
N ASP A 215 -26.55 -34.68 10.24
CA ASP A 215 -26.65 -33.60 11.23
C ASP A 215 -26.90 -32.25 10.51
N GLU A 216 -27.95 -31.51 10.90
CA GLU A 216 -28.31 -30.22 10.27
C GLU A 216 -27.11 -29.24 10.25
N LEU A 217 -26.25 -29.30 11.27
CA LEU A 217 -25.02 -28.52 11.33
C LEU A 217 -24.02 -28.94 10.25
N ASP A 218 -23.91 -30.24 9.99
CA ASP A 218 -23.06 -30.78 8.93
C ASP A 218 -23.56 -30.40 7.56
N GLN A 219 -24.88 -30.45 7.36
CA GLN A 219 -25.49 -29.98 6.12
C GLN A 219 -25.20 -28.49 5.90
N TYR A 220 -25.39 -27.65 6.94
CA TYR A 220 -25.10 -26.22 6.84
C TYR A 220 -23.62 -25.93 6.55
N ILE A 221 -22.69 -26.61 7.24
CA ILE A 221 -21.25 -26.45 6.99
C ILE A 221 -20.93 -26.86 5.55
N ASN A 222 -21.47 -27.99 5.09
CA ASN A 222 -21.26 -28.47 3.73
C ASN A 222 -21.85 -27.50 2.70
N ASP A 223 -23.02 -26.92 2.94
CA ASP A 223 -23.65 -25.94 2.04
C ASP A 223 -22.80 -24.67 1.91
N VAL A 224 -22.26 -24.17 3.03
CA VAL A 224 -21.36 -23.01 3.03
C VAL A 224 -20.02 -23.32 2.34
N LEU A 225 -19.53 -24.56 2.45
CA LEU A 225 -18.33 -24.99 1.72
C LEU A 225 -18.63 -25.18 0.23
N GLN A 226 -19.78 -25.73 -0.12
CA GLN A 226 -20.21 -25.99 -1.51
C GLN A 226 -20.58 -24.71 -2.26
N SER A 227 -21.13 -23.69 -1.58
CA SER A 227 -21.39 -22.38 -2.19
C SER A 227 -20.10 -21.70 -2.68
N THR A 228 -18.95 -22.13 -2.15
CA THR A 228 -17.61 -21.69 -2.56
C THR A 228 -16.82 -22.74 -3.36
N ALA A 229 -17.43 -23.88 -3.66
CA ALA A 229 -16.76 -24.96 -4.38
C ALA A 229 -16.50 -24.60 -5.84
N LEU A 230 -15.46 -25.21 -6.37
CA LEU A 230 -14.92 -25.01 -7.71
C LEU A 230 -15.97 -25.35 -8.77
N LYS A 231 -16.46 -24.33 -9.48
CA LYS A 231 -17.21 -24.53 -10.72
C LYS A 231 -16.41 -23.92 -11.86
N SER A 232 -16.30 -24.66 -12.96
CA SER A 232 -15.57 -24.24 -14.16
C SER A 232 -16.54 -24.15 -15.32
N TYR A 233 -16.72 -22.93 -15.82
CA TYR A 233 -17.59 -22.57 -16.92
C TYR A 233 -16.80 -21.90 -18.05
N LEU A 234 -15.75 -21.16 -17.72
CA LEU A 234 -14.94 -20.45 -18.71
C LEU A 234 -14.13 -21.44 -19.56
N PRO A 235 -14.15 -21.29 -20.90
CA PRO A 235 -13.36 -22.12 -21.81
C PRO A 235 -11.85 -21.90 -21.58
N PRO A 236 -11.02 -22.91 -21.91
CA PRO A 236 -9.57 -22.75 -21.91
C PRO A 236 -9.13 -21.74 -22.97
N THR A 237 -8.05 -21.01 -22.72
CA THR A 237 -7.48 -20.05 -23.66
C THR A 237 -7.01 -20.73 -24.95
N SER A 238 -7.28 -20.14 -26.11
CA SER A 238 -6.94 -20.72 -27.41
C SER A 238 -5.42 -20.67 -27.66
N LYS A 239 -4.76 -21.83 -27.82
CA LYS A 239 -3.30 -21.94 -28.05
C LYS A 239 -2.87 -21.69 -29.51
N THR A 240 -3.60 -20.86 -30.27
CA THR A 240 -3.21 -20.50 -31.64
C THR A 240 -2.33 -19.26 -31.61
N ALA A 241 -1.02 -19.48 -31.49
CA ALA A 241 0.03 -18.46 -31.31
C ALA A 241 0.19 -17.39 -32.43
N ASN A 242 -0.75 -17.26 -33.37
CA ASN A 242 -0.63 -16.39 -34.54
C ASN A 242 -1.88 -15.54 -34.86
N GLN A 243 -2.88 -15.45 -33.97
CA GLN A 243 -3.96 -14.48 -34.13
C GLN A 243 -3.68 -13.22 -33.30
N PRO A 244 -3.86 -12.00 -33.86
CA PRO A 244 -3.74 -10.78 -33.06
C PRO A 244 -4.79 -10.81 -31.94
N PRO A 245 -4.47 -10.30 -30.74
CA PRO A 245 -5.44 -10.29 -29.65
C PRO A 245 -6.71 -9.54 -30.08
N VAL A 246 -7.87 -10.04 -29.65
CA VAL A 246 -9.19 -9.43 -29.97
C VAL A 246 -9.24 -7.97 -29.50
N PHE A 247 -8.50 -7.68 -28.43
CA PHE A 247 -8.22 -6.34 -27.92
C PHE A 247 -6.73 -6.04 -28.07
N SER A 248 -6.35 -4.96 -28.74
CA SER A 248 -4.96 -4.48 -28.67
C SER A 248 -4.66 -4.08 -27.22
N ALA A 249 -3.41 -4.27 -26.77
CA ALA A 249 -2.95 -4.03 -25.39
C ALA A 249 -3.04 -2.55 -24.92
N ASN A 250 -3.84 -1.70 -25.57
CA ASN A 250 -3.85 -0.26 -25.39
C ASN A 250 -5.23 0.35 -25.12
N HIS A 251 -6.31 -0.44 -25.06
CA HIS A 251 -7.65 0.15 -24.94
C HIS A 251 -7.99 0.55 -23.51
N SER A 252 -8.29 1.84 -23.33
CA SER A 252 -8.64 2.43 -22.05
C SER A 252 -10.14 2.26 -21.72
N THR A 253 -10.50 2.19 -20.44
CA THR A 253 -11.88 2.28 -19.93
C THR A 253 -12.63 3.48 -20.52
N GLU A 254 -11.94 4.59 -20.82
CA GLU A 254 -12.48 5.78 -21.48
C GLU A 254 -12.73 5.56 -22.98
N GLU A 255 -11.90 4.80 -23.69
CA GLU A 255 -12.20 4.35 -25.05
C GLU A 255 -13.43 3.45 -25.06
N ILE A 256 -13.55 2.52 -24.11
CA ILE A 256 -14.73 1.66 -23.96
C ILE A 256 -15.98 2.51 -23.67
N LEU A 257 -15.91 3.45 -22.72
CA LEU A 257 -17.02 4.35 -22.36
C LEU A 257 -17.36 5.37 -23.46
N SER A 258 -16.37 5.89 -24.21
CA SER A 258 -16.60 6.83 -25.31
C SER A 258 -17.16 6.14 -26.56
N ILE A 259 -16.77 4.88 -26.81
CA ILE A 259 -17.44 4.01 -27.78
C ILE A 259 -18.90 3.79 -27.34
N MET A 260 -19.16 3.54 -26.04
CA MET A 260 -20.51 3.37 -25.49
C MET A 260 -21.39 4.62 -25.62
N VAL A 261 -20.84 5.82 -25.42
CA VAL A 261 -21.56 7.09 -25.63
C VAL A 261 -21.89 7.29 -27.11
N LYS A 262 -20.97 6.94 -28.02
CA LYS A 262 -21.20 7.02 -29.47
C LYS A 262 -22.22 5.99 -29.97
N THR A 263 -22.31 4.80 -29.37
CA THR A 263 -23.29 3.76 -29.75
C THR A 263 -24.69 4.04 -29.24
N LYS A 264 -24.87 4.77 -28.12
CA LYS A 264 -26.19 5.04 -27.52
C LYS A 264 -27.00 6.19 -28.16
N GLY A 265 -26.49 6.85 -29.21
CA GLY A 265 -27.28 7.78 -30.03
C GLY A 265 -27.97 8.93 -29.27
N LEU A 266 -27.33 9.51 -28.24
CA LEU A 266 -27.86 10.69 -27.56
C LEU A 266 -27.33 11.96 -28.23
N GLU A 267 -28.17 12.65 -28.99
CA GLU A 267 -27.91 14.03 -29.43
C GLU A 267 -27.94 14.97 -28.21
N VAL A 268 -26.83 15.67 -27.96
CA VAL A 268 -26.80 16.81 -27.04
C VAL A 268 -26.90 18.09 -27.88
N PRO A 269 -27.81 19.04 -27.58
CA PRO A 269 -27.97 20.25 -28.37
C PRO A 269 -26.71 21.14 -28.28
N ALA A 270 -26.27 21.61 -29.44
CA ALA A 270 -25.21 22.61 -29.56
C ALA A 270 -25.69 23.97 -29.03
N VAL A 271 -25.23 24.37 -27.85
CA VAL A 271 -25.02 25.79 -27.51
C VAL A 271 -23.70 25.92 -26.77
N SER A 272 -22.81 26.65 -27.41
CA SER A 272 -21.48 27.07 -26.98
C SER A 272 -21.49 27.74 -25.60
N MET A 273 -20.64 27.27 -24.69
CA MET A 273 -19.80 28.10 -23.80
C MET A 273 -18.59 27.23 -23.41
N SER A 274 -17.41 27.75 -23.70
CA SER A 274 -16.11 27.06 -23.72
C SER A 274 -15.72 26.39 -22.40
N LEU A 275 -15.57 25.06 -22.42
CA LEU A 275 -14.72 24.31 -21.50
C LEU A 275 -13.58 23.65 -22.30
N PRO A 276 -12.30 23.75 -21.90
CA PRO A 276 -11.18 23.26 -22.70
C PRO A 276 -11.17 21.73 -22.79
N THR A 277 -11.39 21.24 -23.99
CA THR A 277 -11.12 19.87 -24.46
C THR A 277 -9.61 19.64 -24.55
N LYS A 278 -8.97 19.21 -23.45
CA LYS A 278 -7.70 18.46 -23.44
C LYS A 278 -7.58 17.71 -22.10
N VAL A 279 -7.84 16.41 -22.09
CA VAL A 279 -7.49 15.32 -21.13
C VAL A 279 -8.31 14.11 -21.61
N LEU A 280 -7.96 12.87 -21.22
CA LEU A 280 -8.64 11.58 -21.46
C LEU A 280 -7.84 10.65 -22.41
N ASN A 281 -6.82 9.99 -21.84
CA ASN A 281 -5.99 8.96 -22.46
C ASN A 281 -5.26 8.15 -21.37
N THR A 282 -5.95 7.32 -20.55
CA THR A 282 -5.32 6.88 -19.27
C THR A 282 -5.63 5.51 -18.66
N HIS A 283 -6.21 4.53 -19.37
CA HIS A 283 -6.48 3.22 -18.71
C HIS A 283 -5.79 1.98 -19.31
N ARG A 284 -5.05 2.13 -20.41
CA ARG A 284 -3.87 1.30 -20.78
C ARG A 284 -2.75 2.14 -21.44
N LYS A 285 -2.76 3.45 -21.20
CA LYS A 285 -1.62 4.38 -21.26
C LYS A 285 -1.46 5.00 -19.86
N SER A 286 -0.22 5.18 -19.44
CA SER A 286 0.27 5.62 -18.11
C SER A 286 -0.75 5.83 -17.01
N LEU A 287 -0.64 5.03 -15.96
CA LEU A 287 -0.59 5.63 -14.62
C LEU A 287 0.53 6.68 -14.67
N ASN A 288 0.21 7.94 -15.02
CA ASN A 288 1.16 9.05 -14.97
C ASN A 288 1.29 9.44 -13.50
N LEU A 289 1.78 8.49 -12.71
CA LEU A 289 2.30 8.73 -11.36
C LEU A 289 3.57 9.59 -11.45
N VAL A 290 4.17 9.74 -12.63
CA VAL A 290 5.35 10.57 -12.87
C VAL A 290 5.01 11.63 -13.91
N ASP A 291 4.83 12.88 -13.49
CA ASP A 291 4.70 14.01 -14.42
C ASP A 291 5.98 14.17 -15.24
N ASN A 292 5.86 14.23 -16.57
CA ASN A 292 6.95 14.61 -17.46
C ASN A 292 6.46 15.71 -18.42
N PRO A 293 7.06 16.92 -18.43
CA PRO A 293 6.55 18.07 -19.16
C PRO A 293 6.98 18.09 -20.64
N HIS A 294 6.84 16.97 -21.36
CA HIS A 294 7.07 16.93 -22.81
C HIS A 294 5.97 16.15 -23.52
N PHE A 295 4.96 16.89 -23.99
CA PHE A 295 4.00 16.43 -24.99
C PHE A 295 4.74 16.22 -26.32
N PHE A 296 5.06 14.98 -26.66
CA PHE A 296 5.34 14.59 -28.03
C PHE A 296 4.11 13.91 -28.62
N GLU A 297 3.52 14.55 -29.62
CA GLU A 297 2.48 13.98 -30.47
C GLU A 297 3.02 12.74 -31.21
N THR A 298 2.61 11.55 -30.79
CA THR A 298 2.80 10.34 -31.58
C THR A 298 1.64 10.18 -32.56
N LYS A 299 1.99 10.19 -33.86
CA LYS A 299 1.12 9.98 -35.02
C LYS A 299 0.14 8.81 -34.86
N ASP A 300 -1.09 9.10 -35.26
CA ASP A 300 -2.21 8.19 -35.51
C ASP A 300 -1.76 6.92 -36.26
N ARG A 301 -1.92 5.75 -35.62
CA ARG A 301 -2.03 4.46 -36.31
C ARG A 301 -3.33 3.81 -35.82
N GLY A 302 -4.39 4.00 -36.60
CA GLY A 302 -5.68 3.38 -36.37
C GLY A 302 -5.61 1.87 -36.56
N ASN A 303 -5.96 1.15 -35.49
CA ASN A 303 -6.57 -0.19 -35.56
C ASN A 303 -7.90 -0.09 -34.81
N VAL A 304 -8.99 0.00 -35.56
CA VAL A 304 -10.36 0.10 -35.05
C VAL A 304 -10.78 -1.28 -34.54
N LEU A 305 -11.12 -1.38 -33.25
CA LEU A 305 -11.75 -2.55 -32.63
C LEU A 305 -13.02 -2.95 -33.38
N HIS A 306 -13.11 -4.21 -33.81
CA HIS A 306 -14.32 -4.77 -34.41
C HIS A 306 -15.26 -5.28 -33.31
N MET A 307 -15.87 -4.38 -32.55
CA MET A 307 -16.88 -4.75 -31.55
C MET A 307 -18.12 -5.34 -32.23
N PRO A 308 -18.61 -6.52 -31.83
CA PRO A 308 -19.82 -7.11 -32.41
C PRO A 308 -21.01 -6.18 -32.19
N LYS A 309 -21.63 -5.74 -33.27
CA LYS A 309 -22.88 -4.97 -33.23
C LYS A 309 -24.06 -5.84 -33.64
N ASP A 310 -25.20 -5.60 -33.05
CA ASP A 310 -26.47 -6.18 -33.44
C ASP A 310 -27.06 -5.44 -34.66
N ALA A 311 -28.25 -5.86 -35.11
CA ALA A 311 -28.92 -5.25 -36.26
C ALA A 311 -29.33 -3.78 -36.03
N HIS A 312 -29.31 -3.29 -34.79
CA HIS A 312 -29.66 -1.93 -34.40
C HIS A 312 -28.43 -1.03 -34.22
N GLY A 313 -27.21 -1.58 -34.34
CA GLY A 313 -25.96 -0.86 -34.15
C GLY A 313 -25.49 -0.81 -32.69
N ASP A 314 -26.22 -1.47 -31.79
CA ASP A 314 -25.90 -1.64 -30.38
C ASP A 314 -24.96 -2.84 -30.18
N LEU A 315 -24.30 -2.90 -29.02
CA LEU A 315 -23.28 -3.90 -28.75
C LEU A 315 -23.91 -5.27 -28.45
N ASP A 316 -23.60 -6.27 -29.27
CA ASP A 316 -24.21 -7.61 -29.20
C ASP A 316 -23.58 -8.43 -28.07
N CYS A 317 -24.24 -8.39 -26.91
CA CYS A 317 -23.78 -9.08 -25.71
C CYS A 317 -23.73 -10.61 -25.88
N ARG A 318 -24.54 -11.20 -26.77
CA ARG A 318 -24.50 -12.65 -27.03
C ARG A 318 -23.26 -13.03 -27.82
N LYS A 319 -22.91 -12.24 -28.85
CA LYS A 319 -21.65 -12.41 -29.58
C LYS A 319 -20.41 -12.18 -28.70
N LEU A 320 -20.46 -11.24 -27.76
CA LEU A 320 -19.38 -11.08 -26.77
C LEU A 320 -19.19 -12.34 -25.91
N VAL A 321 -20.28 -12.98 -25.47
CA VAL A 321 -20.22 -14.24 -24.71
C VAL A 321 -19.65 -15.36 -25.58
N GLU A 322 -19.96 -15.40 -26.87
CA GLU A 322 -19.34 -16.34 -27.83
C GLU A 322 -17.83 -16.08 -27.98
N GLN A 323 -17.40 -14.82 -28.02
CA GLN A 323 -15.98 -14.44 -28.12
C GLN A 323 -15.14 -14.87 -26.90
N LEU A 324 -15.74 -15.14 -25.73
CA LEU A 324 -15.02 -15.70 -24.58
C LEU A 324 -14.34 -17.05 -24.93
N LYS A 325 -14.88 -17.79 -25.90
CA LYS A 325 -14.36 -19.07 -26.40
C LYS A 325 -13.12 -18.94 -27.27
N GLU A 326 -12.94 -17.78 -27.90
CA GLU A 326 -11.87 -17.53 -28.86
C GLU A 326 -10.70 -16.75 -28.24
N CYS A 327 -10.84 -16.31 -26.99
CA CYS A 327 -9.84 -15.48 -26.30
C CYS A 327 -8.48 -16.19 -26.15
N PRO A 328 -7.38 -15.57 -26.60
CA PRO A 328 -6.03 -16.13 -26.46
C PRO A 328 -5.45 -15.95 -25.05
N THR A 329 -5.90 -14.96 -24.28
CA THR A 329 -5.39 -14.68 -22.93
C THR A 329 -6.50 -14.53 -21.89
N LEU A 330 -6.14 -14.70 -20.61
CA LEU A 330 -7.04 -14.42 -19.48
C LEU A 330 -7.40 -12.92 -19.39
N HIS A 331 -6.52 -12.05 -19.91
CA HIS A 331 -6.74 -10.61 -19.98
C HIS A 331 -7.89 -10.27 -20.93
N ASP A 332 -7.93 -10.90 -22.12
CA ASP A 332 -9.03 -10.72 -23.08
C ASP A 332 -10.38 -11.17 -22.47
N GLN A 333 -10.37 -12.30 -21.75
CA GLN A 333 -11.57 -12.76 -21.02
C GLN A 333 -12.01 -11.74 -19.96
N ALA A 334 -11.08 -11.14 -19.23
CA ALA A 334 -11.40 -10.11 -18.23
C ALA A 334 -11.99 -8.85 -18.86
N ASP A 335 -11.45 -8.41 -19.99
CA ASP A 335 -11.92 -7.21 -20.70
C ASP A 335 -13.35 -7.40 -21.22
N ILE A 336 -13.67 -8.57 -21.79
CA ILE A 336 -15.04 -8.90 -22.20
C ILE A 336 -15.98 -8.94 -20.99
N LEU A 337 -15.59 -9.64 -19.91
CA LEU A 337 -16.43 -9.75 -18.71
C LEU A 337 -16.65 -8.39 -18.03
N TYR A 338 -15.66 -7.50 -18.08
CA TYR A 338 -15.79 -6.14 -17.59
C TYR A 338 -16.83 -5.34 -18.39
N ILE A 339 -16.80 -5.43 -19.73
CA ILE A 339 -17.80 -4.81 -20.59
C ILE A 339 -19.20 -5.36 -20.26
N LEU A 340 -19.34 -6.68 -20.14
CA LEU A 340 -20.62 -7.32 -19.77
C LEU A 340 -21.09 -6.88 -18.37
N HIS A 341 -20.17 -6.75 -17.42
CA HIS A 341 -20.48 -6.27 -16.06
C HIS A 341 -21.03 -4.84 -16.07
N ILE A 342 -20.42 -3.92 -16.82
CA ILE A 342 -20.92 -2.53 -16.93
C ILE A 342 -22.28 -2.50 -17.63
N LEU A 343 -22.46 -3.28 -18.70
CA LEU A 343 -23.65 -3.20 -19.55
C LEU A 343 -24.88 -3.88 -18.96
N LYS A 344 -24.69 -5.04 -18.31
CA LYS A 344 -25.79 -5.90 -17.85
C LYS A 344 -25.81 -6.11 -16.33
N GLY A 345 -24.73 -5.77 -15.63
CA GLY A 345 -24.58 -6.01 -14.20
C GLY A 345 -23.96 -7.37 -13.88
N ALA A 346 -23.59 -7.57 -12.61
CA ALA A 346 -22.93 -8.78 -12.12
C ALA A 346 -23.81 -10.03 -12.16
N ASP A 347 -25.12 -9.86 -11.93
CA ASP A 347 -26.09 -10.95 -11.80
C ASP A 347 -26.70 -11.39 -13.13
N TRP A 348 -26.25 -10.80 -14.25
CA TRP A 348 -26.75 -11.16 -15.56
C TRP A 348 -26.32 -12.57 -15.95
N ASP A 349 -27.29 -13.42 -16.28
CA ASP A 349 -27.07 -14.78 -16.75
C ASP A 349 -26.56 -14.78 -18.19
N THR A 350 -25.38 -15.38 -18.38
CA THR A 350 -24.69 -15.40 -19.68
C THR A 350 -25.22 -16.49 -20.62
N GLY A 351 -25.87 -17.53 -20.07
CA GLY A 351 -26.29 -18.69 -20.86
C GLY A 351 -25.13 -19.42 -21.55
N LEU A 352 -23.90 -19.26 -21.05
CA LEU A 352 -22.69 -19.84 -21.64
C LEU A 352 -22.85 -21.36 -21.74
N ASP A 353 -22.64 -21.92 -22.94
CA ASP A 353 -22.84 -23.34 -23.27
C ASP A 353 -24.25 -23.88 -22.97
N GLY A 354 -25.27 -23.02 -23.01
CA GLY A 354 -26.66 -23.39 -22.75
C GLY A 354 -26.97 -23.70 -21.29
N GLN A 355 -26.04 -23.38 -20.38
CA GLN A 355 -26.23 -23.54 -18.94
C GLN A 355 -26.91 -22.30 -18.35
N TYR A 356 -28.03 -22.49 -17.68
CA TYR A 356 -28.74 -21.44 -16.94
C TYR A 356 -28.13 -21.25 -15.55
N GLY A 357 -28.07 -19.99 -15.09
CA GLY A 357 -27.53 -19.60 -13.79
C GLY A 357 -26.02 -19.30 -13.79
N VAL A 358 -25.38 -19.18 -14.96
CA VAL A 358 -23.96 -18.82 -15.07
C VAL A 358 -23.85 -17.31 -15.25
N THR A 359 -23.77 -16.59 -14.13
CA THR A 359 -23.73 -15.13 -14.14
C THR A 359 -22.35 -14.56 -14.47
N VAL A 360 -22.28 -13.29 -14.87
CA VAL A 360 -21.01 -12.56 -15.03
C VAL A 360 -20.17 -12.62 -13.74
N HIS A 361 -20.82 -12.54 -12.57
CA HIS A 361 -20.16 -12.72 -11.27
C HIS A 361 -19.51 -14.10 -11.10
N CYS A 362 -20.19 -15.18 -11.52
CA CYS A 362 -19.63 -16.53 -11.51
C CYS A 362 -18.38 -16.63 -12.39
N LEU A 363 -18.44 -16.10 -13.62
CA LEU A 363 -17.32 -16.11 -14.56
C LEU A 363 -16.13 -15.28 -14.05
N LEU A 364 -16.38 -14.08 -13.49
CA LEU A 364 -15.33 -13.24 -12.90
C LEU A 364 -14.66 -13.90 -11.69
N ASN A 365 -15.40 -14.60 -10.82
CA ASN A 365 -14.80 -15.36 -9.72
C ASN A 365 -13.97 -16.55 -10.22
N GLU A 366 -14.41 -17.23 -11.28
CA GLU A 366 -13.61 -18.27 -11.90
C GLU A 366 -12.32 -17.71 -12.51
N LEU A 367 -12.41 -16.57 -13.21
CA LEU A 367 -11.25 -15.91 -13.79
C LEU A 367 -10.27 -15.41 -12.73
N TYR A 368 -10.78 -14.83 -11.63
CA TYR A 368 -9.99 -14.46 -10.46
C TYR A 368 -9.17 -15.65 -9.93
N ARG A 369 -9.78 -16.83 -9.82
CA ARG A 369 -9.09 -18.05 -9.40
C ARG A 369 -8.04 -18.50 -10.43
N LYS A 370 -8.37 -18.50 -11.72
CA LYS A 370 -7.41 -18.85 -12.79
C LYS A 370 -6.19 -17.92 -12.77
N ALA A 371 -6.42 -16.61 -12.69
CA ALA A 371 -5.37 -15.60 -12.56
C ALA A 371 -4.51 -15.85 -11.30
N GLY A 372 -5.15 -16.24 -10.18
CA GLY A 372 -4.49 -16.65 -8.94
C GLY A 372 -3.55 -17.85 -9.09
N LEU A 373 -3.99 -18.90 -9.80
CA LEU A 373 -3.17 -20.09 -10.07
C LEU A 373 -1.95 -19.77 -10.94
N HIS A 374 -2.08 -18.83 -11.87
CA HIS A 374 -0.98 -18.36 -12.72
C HIS A 374 -0.18 -17.20 -12.10
N GLN A 375 -0.54 -16.76 -10.89
CA GLN A 375 0.07 -15.62 -10.19
C GLN A 375 0.15 -14.34 -11.05
N GLU A 376 -0.86 -14.08 -11.87
CA GLU A 376 -0.95 -12.87 -12.68
C GLU A 376 -1.44 -11.68 -11.83
N TRP A 377 -0.54 -11.11 -11.02
CA TRP A 377 -0.90 -10.15 -9.96
C TRP A 377 -1.64 -8.90 -10.45
N GLY A 378 -1.26 -8.34 -11.60
CA GLY A 378 -1.96 -7.20 -12.20
C GLY A 378 -3.40 -7.54 -12.57
N LEU A 379 -3.61 -8.72 -13.16
CA LEU A 379 -4.93 -9.23 -13.52
C LEU A 379 -5.78 -9.53 -12.27
N ILE A 380 -5.18 -10.14 -11.24
CA ILE A 380 -5.86 -10.42 -9.97
C ILE A 380 -6.34 -9.11 -9.32
N ARG A 381 -5.49 -8.06 -9.28
CA ARG A 381 -5.87 -6.73 -8.78
C ARG A 381 -7.01 -6.13 -9.58
N TYR A 382 -6.95 -6.24 -10.91
CA TYR A 382 -7.99 -5.73 -11.81
C TYR A 382 -9.34 -6.42 -11.56
N ILE A 383 -9.37 -7.76 -11.59
CA ILE A 383 -10.60 -8.53 -11.35
C ILE A 383 -11.13 -8.30 -9.93
N SER A 384 -10.25 -8.17 -8.93
CA SER A 384 -10.63 -7.81 -7.56
C SER A 384 -11.31 -6.44 -7.50
N GLY A 385 -10.84 -5.50 -8.32
CA GLY A 385 -11.45 -4.18 -8.50
C GLY A 385 -12.86 -4.28 -9.04
N ILE A 386 -13.07 -5.08 -10.10
CA ILE A 386 -14.39 -5.31 -10.73
C ILE A 386 -15.36 -5.97 -9.73
N LEU A 387 -14.90 -7.00 -9.03
CA LEU A 387 -15.68 -7.72 -8.02
C LEU A 387 -15.88 -6.93 -6.72
N LYS A 388 -15.28 -5.74 -6.59
CA LYS A 388 -15.22 -4.94 -5.36
C LYS A 388 -14.80 -5.77 -4.15
N LYS A 389 -13.81 -6.66 -4.32
CA LYS A 389 -13.29 -7.49 -3.23
C LYS A 389 -12.67 -6.58 -2.16
N ARG A 390 -12.99 -6.88 -0.90
CA ARG A 390 -12.52 -6.16 0.27
C ARG A 390 -11.57 -7.02 1.09
N VAL A 391 -10.50 -6.42 1.58
CA VAL A 391 -9.71 -7.01 2.67
C VAL A 391 -10.53 -6.98 3.96
N GLU A 392 -10.78 -8.13 4.57
CA GLU A 392 -11.70 -8.21 5.71
C GLU A 392 -11.26 -7.42 6.93
N VAL A 393 -9.95 -7.44 7.20
CA VAL A 393 -9.29 -6.79 8.35
C VAL A 393 -8.86 -5.34 8.08
N LEU A 394 -9.34 -4.75 6.98
CA LEU A 394 -8.94 -3.40 6.56
C LEU A 394 -9.34 -2.33 7.58
N ALA A 395 -10.52 -2.47 8.19
CA ALA A 395 -11.00 -1.52 9.19
C ALA A 395 -10.17 -1.59 10.48
N GLU A 396 -9.77 -2.79 10.92
CA GLU A 396 -8.81 -2.94 12.03
C GLU A 396 -7.45 -2.32 11.65
N ALA A 397 -6.94 -2.58 10.45
CA ALA A 397 -5.66 -2.03 9.99
C ALA A 397 -5.65 -0.49 9.99
N CYS A 398 -6.73 0.15 9.52
CA CYS A 398 -6.92 1.60 9.63
C CYS A 398 -6.97 2.05 11.09
N THR A 399 -7.69 1.31 11.95
CA THR A 399 -7.81 1.63 13.38
C THR A 399 -6.45 1.54 14.08
N ASP A 400 -5.65 0.53 13.77
CA ASP A 400 -4.29 0.36 14.29
C ASP A 400 -3.44 1.58 13.95
N LEU A 401 -3.42 1.99 12.68
CA LEU A 401 -2.67 3.18 12.24
C LEU A 401 -3.12 4.46 12.96
N LEU A 402 -4.42 4.69 13.05
CA LEU A 402 -4.99 5.85 13.75
C LEU A 402 -4.67 5.83 15.25
N SER A 403 -4.70 4.65 15.89
CA SER A 403 -4.36 4.48 17.30
C SER A 403 -2.87 4.77 17.59
N HIS A 404 -2.00 4.55 16.61
CA HIS A 404 -0.59 4.97 16.63
C HIS A 404 -0.40 6.44 16.25
N HIS A 405 -1.47 7.24 16.29
CA HIS A 405 -1.50 8.65 15.95
C HIS A 405 -1.04 8.95 14.51
N LYS A 406 -1.36 8.04 13.57
CA LYS A 406 -1.10 8.21 12.14
C LYS A 406 -2.40 8.48 11.40
N GLN A 407 -2.62 9.73 10.98
CA GLN A 407 -3.72 10.09 10.07
C GLN A 407 -3.46 9.46 8.70
N LEU A 408 -4.52 9.09 7.97
CA LEU A 408 -4.41 8.50 6.65
C LEU A 408 -5.06 9.40 5.61
N THR A 409 -4.53 9.43 4.40
CA THR A 409 -5.24 9.97 3.24
C THR A 409 -5.21 9.00 2.08
N VAL A 410 -6.32 8.86 1.37
CA VAL A 410 -6.45 8.03 0.17
C VAL A 410 -6.79 8.89 -1.04
N GLY A 411 -6.43 8.43 -2.23
CA GLY A 411 -6.46 9.24 -3.45
C GLY A 411 -5.20 10.11 -3.61
N LEU A 412 -5.07 10.72 -4.79
CA LEU A 412 -3.98 11.66 -5.12
C LEU A 412 -4.42 13.11 -4.84
N PRO A 413 -3.52 13.97 -4.32
CA PRO A 413 -3.80 15.39 -4.13
C PRO A 413 -4.00 16.14 -5.46
N PRO A 414 -4.67 17.31 -5.46
CA PRO A 414 -5.32 17.97 -4.33
C PRO A 414 -6.76 17.48 -4.04
N GLU A 415 -7.36 17.97 -2.95
CA GLU A 415 -8.80 17.82 -2.68
C GLU A 415 -9.63 18.31 -3.89
N PRO A 416 -10.76 17.65 -4.25
CA PRO A 416 -11.53 16.66 -3.49
C PRO A 416 -11.16 15.19 -3.76
N ARG A 417 -10.12 14.93 -4.56
CA ARG A 417 -9.66 13.57 -4.88
C ARG A 417 -8.96 12.91 -3.69
N GLU A 418 -8.12 13.68 -2.98
CA GLU A 418 -7.57 13.26 -1.70
C GLU A 418 -8.66 13.30 -0.62
N LYS A 419 -8.87 12.17 0.06
CA LYS A 419 -9.82 12.04 1.18
C LYS A 419 -9.06 11.73 2.46
N ILE A 420 -9.32 12.50 3.51
CA ILE A 420 -8.64 12.36 4.81
C ILE A 420 -9.46 11.46 5.73
N ILE A 421 -8.78 10.49 6.35
CA ILE A 421 -9.33 9.59 7.37
C ILE A 421 -8.64 9.94 8.69
N THR A 422 -9.39 10.57 9.59
CA THR A 422 -8.91 10.97 10.94
C THR A 422 -9.52 10.13 12.05
N THR A 423 -10.58 9.38 11.76
CA THR A 423 -11.30 8.55 12.73
C THR A 423 -11.56 7.15 12.15
N PRO A 424 -11.66 6.11 12.99
CA PRO A 424 -12.02 4.78 12.53
C PRO A 424 -13.40 4.79 11.83
N LEU A 425 -13.45 4.20 10.64
CA LEU A 425 -14.66 4.13 9.82
C LEU A 425 -15.21 2.70 9.80
N PRO A 426 -16.54 2.52 9.73
CA PRO A 426 -17.14 1.22 9.45
C PRO A 426 -16.63 0.64 8.12
N PRO A 427 -16.50 -0.69 7.99
CA PRO A 427 -15.90 -1.31 6.82
C PRO A 427 -16.54 -0.95 5.47
N GLU A 428 -17.87 -0.79 5.42
CA GLU A 428 -18.60 -0.41 4.20
C GLU A 428 -18.24 1.02 3.78
N LYS A 429 -18.36 1.97 4.71
CA LYS A 429 -18.01 3.39 4.46
C LYS A 429 -16.55 3.57 4.07
N LEU A 430 -15.65 2.77 4.65
CA LEU A 430 -14.23 2.83 4.32
C LEU A 430 -13.96 2.38 2.88
N ILE A 431 -14.62 1.32 2.42
CA ILE A 431 -14.50 0.84 1.04
C ILE A 431 -15.07 1.84 0.06
N ASP A 432 -16.27 2.36 0.31
CA ASP A 432 -16.89 3.35 -0.56
C ASP A 432 -15.98 4.59 -0.71
N LEU A 433 -15.38 5.05 0.39
CA LEU A 433 -14.44 6.17 0.40
C LEU A 433 -13.18 5.87 -0.42
N ILE A 434 -12.61 4.65 -0.33
CA ILE A 434 -11.43 4.26 -1.12
C ILE A 434 -11.75 4.22 -2.61
N TYR A 435 -12.89 3.63 -3.00
CA TYR A 435 -13.29 3.58 -4.40
C TYR A 435 -13.63 4.97 -4.94
N GLU A 436 -14.30 5.82 -4.16
CA GLU A 436 -14.57 7.22 -4.52
C GLU A 436 -13.26 8.00 -4.74
N ALA A 437 -12.30 7.87 -3.83
CA ALA A 437 -11.00 8.55 -3.92
C ALA A 437 -10.13 8.05 -5.07
N SER A 438 -10.28 6.79 -5.46
CA SER A 438 -9.54 6.16 -6.57
C SER A 438 -10.15 6.50 -7.94
N GLY A 439 -11.35 7.08 -7.98
CA GLY A 439 -12.00 7.51 -9.22
C GLY A 439 -12.34 6.34 -10.14
N GLN A 440 -11.86 6.38 -11.38
CA GLN A 440 -12.11 5.35 -12.39
C GLN A 440 -11.13 4.16 -12.30
N ASP A 441 -10.02 4.31 -11.56
CA ASP A 441 -8.98 3.29 -11.47
C ASP A 441 -9.29 2.26 -10.37
N ILE A 442 -10.13 1.28 -10.71
CA ILE A 442 -10.55 0.21 -9.79
C ILE A 442 -9.36 -0.58 -9.21
N SER A 443 -8.27 -0.74 -9.98
CA SER A 443 -7.08 -1.47 -9.52
C SER A 443 -6.28 -0.68 -8.48
N ILE A 444 -6.29 0.66 -8.55
CA ILE A 444 -5.65 1.52 -7.53
C ILE A 444 -6.43 1.47 -6.22
N ALA A 445 -7.75 1.30 -6.25
CA ALA A 445 -8.54 1.08 -5.05
C ALA A 445 -8.09 -0.20 -4.33
N VAL A 446 -7.83 -1.28 -5.06
CA VAL A 446 -7.33 -2.54 -4.49
C VAL A 446 -5.90 -2.38 -3.97
N LEU A 447 -5.02 -1.73 -4.73
CA LEU A 447 -3.65 -1.44 -4.28
C LEU A 447 -3.64 -0.56 -3.02
N THR A 448 -4.54 0.42 -2.92
CA THR A 448 -4.69 1.26 -1.73
C THR A 448 -5.03 0.43 -0.50
N GLN A 449 -5.92 -0.57 -0.63
CA GLN A 449 -6.21 -1.51 0.45
C GLN A 449 -4.95 -2.30 0.87
N GLU A 450 -4.16 -2.80 -0.09
CA GLU A 450 -2.89 -3.48 0.19
C GLU A 450 -1.90 -2.60 0.96
N ILE A 451 -1.66 -1.38 0.48
CA ILE A 451 -0.70 -0.47 1.11
C ILE A 451 -1.13 -0.13 2.54
N ILE A 452 -2.42 0.09 2.80
CA ILE A 452 -2.94 0.29 4.16
C ILE A 452 -2.63 -0.93 5.04
N MET A 453 -2.86 -2.15 4.54
CA MET A 453 -2.53 -3.37 5.26
C MET A 453 -1.03 -3.48 5.58
N TYR A 454 -0.16 -3.19 4.62
CA TYR A 454 1.29 -3.26 4.82
C TYR A 454 1.77 -2.20 5.81
N LEU A 455 1.24 -0.98 5.75
CA LEU A 455 1.55 0.07 6.72
C LEU A 455 1.11 -0.34 8.13
N ALA A 456 -0.07 -0.94 8.28
CA ALA A 456 -0.54 -1.45 9.56
C ALA A 456 0.32 -2.62 10.09
N MET A 457 0.86 -3.46 9.20
CA MET A 457 1.85 -4.47 9.57
C MET A 457 3.17 -3.85 10.06
N TYR A 458 3.64 -2.80 9.38
CA TYR A 458 4.88 -2.12 9.76
C TYR A 458 4.75 -1.28 11.03
N VAL A 459 3.63 -0.58 11.26
CA VAL A 459 3.47 0.24 12.47
C VAL A 459 3.49 -0.63 13.74
N ARG A 460 2.95 -1.85 13.66
CA ARG A 460 2.98 -2.82 14.76
C ARG A 460 4.34 -3.49 14.94
N SER A 461 5.01 -3.87 13.86
CA SER A 461 6.27 -4.63 13.91
C SER A 461 7.54 -3.77 14.02
N GLN A 462 7.54 -2.59 13.39
CA GLN A 462 8.67 -1.67 13.27
C GLN A 462 8.20 -0.21 13.36
N PRO A 463 7.66 0.24 14.52
CA PRO A 463 7.13 1.60 14.68
C PRO A 463 8.16 2.71 14.43
N SER A 464 9.45 2.40 14.55
CA SER A 464 10.57 3.32 14.25
C SER A 464 10.59 3.81 12.80
N LEU A 465 9.94 3.12 11.86
CA LEU A 465 9.81 3.57 10.46
C LEU A 465 8.93 4.82 10.30
N PHE A 466 8.11 5.13 11.31
CA PHE A 466 7.10 6.20 11.27
C PHE A 466 7.42 7.35 12.22
N VAL A 467 8.67 7.45 12.68
CA VAL A 467 9.12 8.54 13.57
C VAL A 467 8.90 9.89 12.87
N GLU A 468 8.24 10.82 13.56
CA GLU A 468 7.89 12.16 13.07
C GLU A 468 7.09 12.18 11.75
N MET A 469 6.40 11.09 11.42
CA MET A 469 5.42 11.04 10.33
C MET A 469 4.03 11.00 10.94
N LEU A 470 3.21 12.04 10.82
CA LEU A 470 1.88 12.07 11.44
C LEU A 470 0.77 11.73 10.45
N ARG A 471 0.94 12.06 9.17
CA ARG A 471 -0.01 11.70 8.11
C ARG A 471 0.65 10.79 7.08
N LEU A 472 -0.01 9.69 6.75
CA LEU A 472 0.39 8.75 5.70
C LEU A 472 -0.49 8.98 4.48
N ARG A 473 0.10 9.60 3.45
CA ARG A 473 -0.58 9.90 2.19
C ARG A 473 -0.44 8.74 1.23
N ILE A 474 -1.43 7.84 1.22
CA ILE A 474 -1.34 6.55 0.53
C ILE A 474 -1.16 6.74 -0.99
N GLY A 475 -1.88 7.69 -1.59
CA GLY A 475 -1.74 7.99 -3.02
C GLY A 475 -0.32 8.46 -3.39
N LEU A 476 0.26 9.38 -2.61
CA LEU A 476 1.63 9.85 -2.84
C LEU A 476 2.68 8.75 -2.61
N ILE A 477 2.44 7.84 -1.65
CA ILE A 477 3.31 6.68 -1.43
C ILE A 477 3.31 5.78 -2.67
N ILE A 478 2.14 5.46 -3.23
CA ILE A 478 2.02 4.68 -4.47
C ILE A 478 2.73 5.40 -5.64
N GLN A 479 2.56 6.72 -5.73
CA GLN A 479 3.21 7.54 -6.76
C GLN A 479 4.74 7.46 -6.69
N VAL A 480 5.27 7.57 -5.48
CA VAL A 480 6.70 7.43 -5.21
C VAL A 480 7.17 6.01 -5.52
N MET A 481 6.40 4.97 -5.19
CA MET A 481 6.74 3.58 -5.54
C MET A 481 6.91 3.39 -7.05
N ALA A 482 5.98 3.90 -7.87
CA ALA A 482 6.09 3.85 -9.33
C ALA A 482 7.28 4.67 -9.85
N THR A 483 7.49 5.87 -9.33
CA THR A 483 8.62 6.74 -9.72
C THR A 483 9.95 6.06 -9.43
N GLU A 484 10.05 5.36 -8.29
CA GLU A 484 11.25 4.62 -7.91
C GLU A 484 11.52 3.40 -8.78
N LEU A 485 10.47 2.69 -9.19
CA LEU A 485 10.60 1.62 -10.18
C LEU A 485 11.04 2.16 -11.54
N ALA A 486 10.44 3.26 -12.02
CA ALA A 486 10.80 3.88 -13.29
C ALA A 486 12.28 4.20 -13.37
N ARG A 487 12.80 4.81 -12.30
CA ARG A 487 14.22 5.15 -12.19
C ARG A 487 15.11 3.92 -12.12
N SER A 488 14.75 2.95 -11.28
CA SER A 488 15.60 1.76 -11.04
C SER A 488 15.66 0.84 -12.26
N LEU A 489 14.54 0.68 -12.96
CA LEU A 489 14.43 -0.11 -14.20
C LEU A 489 14.83 0.67 -15.46
N LYS A 490 15.10 1.98 -15.34
CA LYS A 490 15.36 2.90 -16.47
C LYS A 490 14.28 2.81 -17.55
N CYS A 491 13.02 2.78 -17.14
CA CYS A 491 11.86 2.67 -18.01
C CYS A 491 10.97 3.90 -17.97
N SER A 492 9.99 3.95 -18.87
CA SER A 492 8.96 4.98 -18.85
C SER A 492 8.08 4.89 -17.59
N GLY A 493 7.43 5.98 -17.20
CA GLY A 493 6.46 5.97 -16.09
C GLY A 493 5.29 5.00 -16.33
N GLU A 494 4.96 4.77 -17.60
CA GLU A 494 3.99 3.77 -18.08
C GLU A 494 4.40 2.37 -17.68
N GLU A 495 5.55 1.92 -18.19
CA GLU A 495 6.11 0.60 -17.92
C GLU A 495 6.35 0.38 -16.43
N ALA A 496 6.76 1.43 -15.71
CA ALA A 496 7.02 1.36 -14.28
C ALA A 496 5.75 1.12 -13.46
N SER A 497 4.65 1.73 -13.87
CA SER A 497 3.38 1.58 -13.18
C SER A 497 2.71 0.25 -13.50
N GLU A 498 2.83 -0.24 -14.74
CA GLU A 498 2.46 -1.60 -15.09
C GLU A 498 3.28 -2.62 -14.29
N SER A 499 4.60 -2.40 -14.22
CA SER A 499 5.52 -3.18 -13.39
C SER A 499 5.09 -3.19 -11.92
N LEU A 500 4.71 -2.03 -11.36
CA LEU A 500 4.20 -1.91 -9.99
C LEU A 500 2.95 -2.76 -9.78
N MET A 501 1.99 -2.71 -10.72
CA MET A 501 0.75 -3.48 -10.66
C MET A 501 0.96 -4.99 -10.80
N ASN A 502 2.07 -5.41 -11.39
CA ASN A 502 2.44 -6.82 -11.57
C ASN A 502 3.34 -7.38 -10.45
N LEU A 503 3.74 -6.57 -9.46
CA LEU A 503 4.51 -7.06 -8.31
C LEU A 503 3.67 -7.98 -7.41
N SER A 504 4.29 -9.03 -6.88
CA SER A 504 3.66 -9.87 -5.86
C SER A 504 3.32 -9.06 -4.59
N PRO A 505 2.35 -9.47 -3.78
CA PRO A 505 2.09 -8.87 -2.46
C PRO A 505 3.35 -8.68 -1.59
N PHE A 506 4.24 -9.68 -1.55
CA PHE A 506 5.48 -9.62 -0.78
C PHE A 506 6.47 -8.62 -1.37
N ASP A 507 6.66 -8.59 -2.69
CA ASP A 507 7.55 -7.63 -3.34
C ASP A 507 7.03 -6.20 -3.21
N MET A 508 5.70 -6.01 -3.31
CA MET A 508 5.04 -4.73 -3.06
C MET A 508 5.31 -4.23 -1.64
N LYS A 509 5.14 -5.11 -0.66
CA LYS A 509 5.43 -4.84 0.76
C LYS A 509 6.91 -4.51 0.97
N ASN A 510 7.83 -5.22 0.34
CA ASN A 510 9.27 -4.93 0.44
C ASN A 510 9.66 -3.61 -0.20
N LEU A 511 9.12 -3.29 -1.37
CA LEU A 511 9.32 -1.99 -2.02
C LEU A 511 8.89 -0.86 -1.09
N LEU A 512 7.74 -1.01 -0.44
CA LEU A 512 7.25 -0.07 0.56
C LEU A 512 8.20 0.05 1.76
N HIS A 513 8.73 -1.07 2.27
CA HIS A 513 9.72 -1.04 3.35
C HIS A 513 10.99 -0.29 2.97
N HIS A 514 11.50 -0.48 1.75
CA HIS A 514 12.70 0.22 1.32
C HIS A 514 12.47 1.73 1.19
N ILE A 515 11.30 2.14 0.70
CA ILE A 515 10.89 3.55 0.63
C ILE A 515 10.77 4.14 2.04
N LEU A 516 10.10 3.44 2.96
CA LEU A 516 9.91 3.91 4.33
C LEU A 516 11.19 3.86 5.16
N SER A 517 12.05 2.86 4.99
CA SER A 517 13.34 2.81 5.70
C SER A 517 14.33 3.83 5.13
N GLY A 518 14.13 4.26 3.88
CA GLY A 518 15.03 5.16 3.20
C GLY A 518 16.39 4.53 2.91
N LYS A 519 16.52 3.20 3.01
CA LYS A 519 17.73 2.47 2.60
C LYS A 519 17.81 2.43 1.08
N GLU A 520 19.02 2.30 0.56
CA GLU A 520 19.23 2.10 -0.87
C GLU A 520 18.90 0.66 -1.23
N PHE A 521 18.28 0.49 -2.39
CA PHE A 521 17.86 -0.80 -2.90
C PHE A 521 18.04 -0.83 -4.41
N GLY A 522 18.43 -1.99 -4.92
CA GLY A 522 18.51 -2.31 -6.33
C GLY A 522 17.22 -2.97 -6.78
N VAL A 523 16.82 -2.70 -8.02
CA VAL A 523 15.72 -3.38 -8.69
C VAL A 523 16.25 -3.91 -10.01
N GLU A 524 16.15 -5.22 -10.23
CA GLU A 524 16.62 -5.87 -11.45
C GLU A 524 15.48 -6.63 -12.12
N ARG A 525 15.48 -6.67 -13.46
CA ARG A 525 14.59 -7.56 -14.21
C ARG A 525 15.22 -8.94 -14.22
N SER A 526 14.58 -9.90 -13.55
CA SER A 526 14.96 -11.30 -13.62
C SER A 526 14.59 -11.86 -14.99
N LEU A 527 15.58 -12.28 -15.77
CA LEU A 527 15.37 -13.01 -17.01
C LEU A 527 14.92 -14.44 -16.68
N ARG A 528 13.61 -14.71 -16.71
CA ARG A 528 13.14 -16.11 -16.76
C ARG A 528 13.34 -16.68 -18.18
N PRO A 529 13.63 -17.98 -18.34
CA PRO A 529 13.64 -18.64 -19.64
C PRO A 529 12.30 -18.45 -20.38
N VAL A 530 12.38 -18.35 -21.71
CA VAL A 530 11.32 -17.97 -22.67
C VAL A 530 10.06 -18.87 -22.67
N ASP A 531 10.04 -19.95 -21.87
CA ASP A 531 8.96 -20.94 -21.88
C ASP A 531 7.84 -20.70 -20.84
N SER A 532 7.88 -19.57 -20.11
CA SER A 532 6.82 -19.20 -19.16
C SER A 532 5.76 -18.35 -19.85
N SER A 533 4.50 -18.80 -19.87
CA SER A 533 3.36 -18.08 -20.46
C SER A 533 2.98 -16.76 -19.77
N SER A 534 3.77 -16.28 -18.80
CA SER A 534 3.59 -15.00 -18.13
C SER A 534 4.17 -13.87 -18.99
N SER A 535 3.33 -12.95 -19.46
CA SER A 535 3.71 -11.87 -20.37
C SER A 535 4.61 -10.77 -19.76
N SER A 536 4.96 -10.85 -18.47
CA SER A 536 5.72 -9.80 -17.76
C SER A 536 7.01 -10.32 -17.10
N PRO A 537 8.14 -9.60 -17.22
CA PRO A 537 9.40 -9.98 -16.58
C PRO A 537 9.28 -9.89 -15.06
N ALA A 538 9.75 -10.91 -14.34
CA ALA A 538 9.79 -10.90 -12.88
C ALA A 538 10.78 -9.83 -12.39
N ILE A 539 10.38 -9.05 -11.38
CA ILE A 539 11.20 -7.98 -10.80
C ILE A 539 11.74 -8.49 -9.47
N SER A 540 13.05 -8.45 -9.27
CA SER A 540 13.68 -8.74 -7.98
C SER A 540 14.13 -7.45 -7.30
N ILE A 541 13.85 -7.32 -6.01
CA ILE A 541 14.24 -6.18 -5.18
C ILE A 541 15.29 -6.65 -4.18
N HIS A 542 16.48 -6.04 -4.22
CA HIS A 542 17.60 -6.41 -3.35
C HIS A 542 18.10 -5.21 -2.55
N GLU A 543 18.45 -5.43 -1.28
CA GLU A 543 19.07 -4.40 -0.44
C GLU A 543 20.51 -4.14 -0.92
N MET A 544 20.84 -2.90 -1.28
CA MET A 544 22.21 -2.51 -1.64
C MET A 544 22.94 -2.00 -0.38
N GLY A 545 23.61 -2.90 0.34
CA GLY A 545 24.63 -2.57 1.36
C GLY A 545 24.19 -1.72 2.57
N HIS A 546 25.02 -1.74 3.63
CA HIS A 546 24.78 -1.01 4.88
C HIS A 546 25.06 0.49 4.74
N SER A 547 24.12 1.26 4.19
CA SER A 547 24.08 2.72 4.38
C SER A 547 23.39 3.02 5.73
N GLY A 548 24.05 3.74 6.64
CA GLY A 548 23.75 3.86 8.09
C GLY A 548 22.34 4.31 8.51
N ALA A 549 22.00 4.22 9.80
CA ALA A 549 20.65 4.48 10.32
C ALA A 549 20.30 5.99 10.41
N THR A 550 19.02 6.34 10.28
CA THR A 550 18.40 7.68 10.52
C THR A 550 18.82 8.86 9.62
N LYS A 551 17.86 9.77 9.35
CA LYS A 551 18.05 11.02 8.59
C LYS A 551 19.17 11.90 9.18
N THR A 552 19.30 11.92 10.51
CA THR A 552 20.27 12.76 11.24
C THR A 552 21.72 12.33 11.09
N GLU A 553 22.01 11.03 11.04
CA GLU A 553 23.39 10.54 10.89
C GLU A 553 23.86 10.64 9.43
N ARG A 554 22.96 10.45 8.45
CA ARG A 554 23.30 10.58 7.02
C ARG A 554 23.34 12.02 6.50
N SER A 555 22.55 12.93 7.05
CA SER A 555 22.54 14.34 6.62
C SER A 555 23.69 15.18 7.20
N GLY A 556 24.57 14.60 8.03
CA GLY A 556 25.69 15.34 8.64
C GLY A 556 25.27 16.45 9.59
N ILE A 557 24.01 16.46 10.06
CA ILE A 557 23.44 17.52 10.91
C ILE A 557 24.20 17.64 12.23
N THR A 558 24.73 16.54 12.76
CA THR A 558 25.60 16.54 13.95
C THR A 558 26.91 17.28 13.72
N LYS A 559 27.51 17.12 12.52
CA LYS A 559 28.72 17.83 12.09
C LYS A 559 28.46 19.32 11.89
N LEU A 560 27.36 19.69 11.23
CA LEU A 560 26.94 21.09 11.10
C LEU A 560 26.67 21.72 12.48
N LYS A 561 26.01 20.99 13.39
CA LYS A 561 25.78 21.44 14.77
C LYS A 561 27.09 21.66 15.53
N SER A 562 28.12 20.83 15.33
CA SER A 562 29.45 21.06 15.91
C SER A 562 30.16 22.26 15.29
N GLU A 563 30.07 22.43 13.97
CA GLU A 563 30.64 23.58 13.25
C GLU A 563 29.98 24.89 13.70
N MET A 564 28.65 24.92 13.86
CA MET A 564 27.90 26.06 14.40
C MET A 564 28.15 26.29 15.90
N LYS A 565 28.35 25.24 16.70
CA LYS A 565 28.76 25.39 18.11
C LYS A 565 30.18 25.94 18.25
N GLN A 566 31.10 25.66 17.33
CA GLN A 566 32.42 26.29 17.29
C GLN A 566 32.33 27.79 16.97
N VAL A 567 31.39 28.19 16.11
CA VAL A 567 31.04 29.61 15.93
C VAL A 567 30.52 30.24 17.23
N ARG A 568 29.76 29.48 18.04
CA ARG A 568 29.22 29.91 19.36
C ARG A 568 30.32 30.28 20.38
N ILE A 569 31.42 29.51 20.43
CA ILE A 569 32.57 29.79 21.32
C ILE A 569 33.27 31.08 20.92
N PHE A 570 33.31 31.41 19.63
CA PHE A 570 33.94 32.63 19.14
C PHE A 570 33.12 33.90 19.39
N CYS A 571 31.78 33.81 19.34
CA CYS A 571 30.91 34.96 19.65
C CYS A 571 30.80 35.26 21.15
N GLN A 572 31.03 34.27 22.04
CA GLN A 572 30.97 34.48 23.49
C GLN A 572 32.20 35.23 24.06
N CYS A 573 33.26 35.43 23.27
CA CYS A 573 34.48 36.12 23.70
C CYS A 573 34.53 37.62 23.40
N SER A 574 33.49 38.22 22.78
CA SER A 574 33.56 39.63 22.36
C SER A 574 32.23 40.34 22.63
N SER A 575 32.14 40.99 23.78
CA SER A 575 31.13 42.00 24.06
C SER A 575 31.41 43.25 23.20
N GLU A 576 30.37 43.80 22.58
CA GLU A 576 30.31 45.08 21.87
C GLU A 576 30.90 45.13 20.44
N ASN A 577 30.03 44.95 19.43
CA ASN A 577 29.86 45.81 18.24
C ASN A 577 29.30 45.05 17.01
N ALA A 578 28.54 45.77 16.18
CA ALA A 578 27.95 45.28 14.92
C ALA A 578 28.97 44.81 13.86
N ALA A 579 30.26 45.14 14.02
CA ALA A 579 31.36 44.69 13.16
C ALA A 579 31.69 43.18 13.27
N VAL A 580 31.13 42.47 14.27
CA VAL A 580 31.42 41.05 14.52
C VAL A 580 30.73 40.11 13.51
N LEU A 581 29.58 40.49 12.95
CA LEU A 581 28.89 39.71 11.90
C LEU A 581 29.66 39.71 10.58
N GLU A 582 30.28 40.85 10.23
CA GLU A 582 31.15 40.99 9.06
C GLU A 582 32.45 40.18 9.21
N LEU A 583 33.03 40.16 10.42
CA LEU A 583 34.23 39.36 10.69
C LEU A 583 33.95 37.85 10.73
N CYS A 584 32.77 37.44 11.23
CA CYS A 584 32.28 36.05 11.15
C CYS A 584 32.01 35.63 9.71
N TYR A 585 31.44 36.51 8.87
CA TYR A 585 31.23 36.29 7.44
C TYR A 585 32.56 36.08 6.69
N VAL A 586 33.59 36.90 6.97
CA VAL A 586 34.90 36.81 6.31
C VAL A 586 35.73 35.59 6.78
N ARG A 587 35.68 35.22 8.08
CA ARG A 587 36.42 34.05 8.60
C ARG A 587 35.76 32.71 8.31
N PHE A 588 34.43 32.63 8.22
CA PHE A 588 33.73 31.39 7.83
C PHE A 588 34.04 31.00 6.38
N CYS A 589 34.15 31.98 5.47
CA CYS A 589 34.60 31.78 4.09
C CYS A 589 36.08 31.37 3.95
N SER A 590 36.91 31.68 4.96
CA SER A 590 38.35 31.37 4.96
C SER A 590 38.68 29.98 5.55
N TRP A 591 37.80 29.40 6.36
CA TRP A 591 38.00 28.09 7.01
C TRP A 591 37.53 26.91 6.13
N SER A 592 36.75 27.16 5.08
CA SER A 592 36.30 26.17 4.10
C SER A 592 37.39 25.64 3.15
N SER A 593 38.66 26.00 3.37
CA SER A 593 39.80 25.59 2.55
C SER A 593 40.75 24.63 3.30
N THR A 594 40.46 23.31 3.22
CA THR A 594 41.34 22.11 3.38
C THR A 594 41.92 21.70 4.78
N PRO A 595 42.31 20.40 5.01
CA PRO A 595 42.32 19.24 4.11
C PRO A 595 41.41 18.06 4.55
N SER A 596 41.24 17.13 3.62
CA SER A 596 40.61 15.81 3.66
C SER A 596 40.87 15.00 4.95
N SER A 597 39.87 14.22 5.38
CA SER A 597 39.98 13.22 6.47
C SER A 597 39.83 11.79 5.93
N PRO A 598 40.31 10.78 6.67
CA PRO A 598 41.06 9.65 6.13
C PRO A 598 40.20 8.45 5.71
N THR A 599 40.79 7.66 4.83
CA THR A 599 40.42 6.33 4.36
C THR A 599 40.03 5.37 5.49
N SER A 600 38.80 4.86 5.46
CA SER A 600 38.44 3.59 6.09
C SER A 600 38.90 2.44 5.19
N ALA A 601 39.64 1.49 5.77
CA ALA A 601 40.34 0.41 5.11
C ALA A 601 39.48 -0.44 4.15
N SER A 602 40.03 -0.67 2.96
CA SER A 602 39.52 -1.60 1.95
C SER A 602 39.76 -3.06 2.36
N PRO A 603 38.82 -4.00 2.16
CA PRO A 603 39.19 -5.37 1.86
C PRO A 603 39.57 -5.44 0.38
N SER A 604 40.78 -5.90 0.12
CA SER A 604 41.32 -6.18 -1.21
C SER A 604 40.49 -7.25 -1.93
N GLY A 605 39.98 -6.95 -3.13
CA GLY A 605 39.46 -7.96 -4.04
C GLY A 605 38.56 -7.42 -5.16
N SER A 606 39.10 -7.45 -6.39
CA SER A 606 38.42 -7.28 -7.68
C SER A 606 38.09 -5.84 -8.13
N SER A 607 38.87 -5.39 -9.11
CA SER A 607 38.66 -4.20 -9.92
C SER A 607 37.36 -4.29 -10.70
N GLY A 608 36.34 -3.57 -10.23
CA GLY A 608 35.11 -3.27 -10.97
C GLY A 608 34.95 -1.75 -11.08
N ASP A 609 34.82 -1.27 -12.30
CA ASP A 609 34.64 0.12 -12.71
C ASP A 609 33.48 0.80 -11.97
N MET A 610 33.77 1.59 -10.93
CA MET A 610 32.78 2.43 -10.25
C MET A 610 32.60 3.74 -11.03
N SER A 611 31.61 3.75 -11.91
CA SER A 611 31.20 4.91 -12.72
C SER A 611 30.77 6.11 -11.87
N TRP A 612 31.36 7.28 -12.14
CA TRP A 612 30.95 8.60 -11.62
C TRP A 612 29.49 8.99 -11.97
N GLY A 613 28.80 8.23 -12.84
CA GLY A 613 27.44 8.50 -13.27
C GLY A 613 26.33 8.17 -12.25
N ASP A 614 26.60 7.33 -11.25
CA ASP A 614 25.56 6.77 -10.36
C ASP A 614 25.10 7.71 -9.22
N ARG A 615 25.74 8.87 -9.02
CA ARG A 615 25.42 9.79 -7.90
C ARG A 615 24.50 10.97 -8.25
N LYS A 616 24.19 11.18 -9.54
CA LYS A 616 23.32 12.29 -9.98
C LYS A 616 21.85 11.94 -9.68
N GLY A 617 21.13 12.86 -9.04
CA GLY A 617 19.72 12.72 -8.68
C GLY A 617 19.45 12.10 -7.30
N GLN A 618 20.49 11.70 -6.55
CA GLN A 618 20.35 10.99 -5.28
C GLN A 618 19.66 11.85 -4.19
N TRP A 619 20.01 13.14 -4.10
CA TRP A 619 19.43 14.02 -3.10
C TRP A 619 18.08 14.56 -3.54
N LEU A 620 17.90 14.87 -4.82
CA LEU A 620 16.58 15.23 -5.36
C LEU A 620 15.57 14.11 -5.07
N ARG A 621 15.96 12.86 -5.36
CA ARG A 621 15.19 11.66 -5.03
C ARG A 621 14.86 11.59 -3.53
N ARG A 622 15.85 11.76 -2.66
CA ARG A 622 15.65 11.78 -1.19
C ARG A 622 14.63 12.84 -0.77
N ARG A 623 14.71 14.04 -1.34
CA ARG A 623 13.80 15.15 -1.03
C ARG A 623 12.38 14.87 -1.50
N ARG A 624 12.21 14.28 -2.69
CA ARG A 624 10.90 13.81 -3.19
C ARG A 624 10.29 12.76 -2.26
N LEU A 625 11.08 11.75 -1.87
CA LEU A 625 10.68 10.69 -0.94
C LEU A 625 10.22 11.27 0.40
N ASP A 626 11.10 12.02 1.07
CA ASP A 626 10.83 12.55 2.40
C ASP A 626 9.73 13.62 2.36
N GLY A 627 9.66 14.42 1.31
CA GLY A 627 8.60 15.42 1.11
C GLY A 627 7.24 14.78 0.87
N ALA A 628 7.15 13.74 0.04
CA ALA A 628 5.88 13.05 -0.27
C ALA A 628 5.26 12.39 0.97
N ILE A 629 6.10 11.85 1.86
CA ILE A 629 5.67 11.20 3.11
C ILE A 629 5.75 12.12 4.34
N ASN A 630 6.00 13.43 4.15
CA ASN A 630 6.14 14.45 5.19
C ASN A 630 7.11 14.07 6.32
N ARG A 631 8.24 13.46 5.99
CA ARG A 631 9.24 13.02 6.96
C ARG A 631 10.15 14.15 7.41
N VAL A 632 9.99 14.57 8.65
CA VAL A 632 10.84 15.58 9.29
C VAL A 632 11.86 14.94 10.25
N PRO A 633 12.96 15.64 10.62
CA PRO A 633 13.93 15.15 11.60
C PRO A 633 13.33 15.01 13.02
N VAL A 634 13.93 14.16 13.86
CA VAL A 634 13.50 13.96 15.26
C VAL A 634 13.51 15.27 16.05
N GLY A 635 12.42 15.54 16.77
CA GLY A 635 12.23 16.76 17.55
C GLY A 635 12.07 18.02 16.69
N PHE A 636 11.72 17.88 15.41
CA PHE A 636 11.47 19.02 14.52
C PHE A 636 10.36 19.91 15.06
N TYR A 637 9.19 19.36 15.40
CA TYR A 637 8.05 20.14 15.87
C TYR A 637 8.36 20.88 17.18
N GLU A 638 9.04 20.23 18.14
CA GLU A 638 9.47 20.89 19.38
C GLU A 638 10.37 22.09 19.11
N LYS A 639 11.27 21.99 18.12
CA LYS A 639 12.14 23.10 17.73
C LYS A 639 11.39 24.20 16.99
N VAL A 640 10.40 23.84 16.15
CA VAL A 640 9.49 24.81 15.51
C VAL A 640 8.71 25.60 16.57
N TRP A 641 8.25 24.92 17.62
CA TRP A 641 7.59 25.58 18.75
C TRP A 641 8.52 26.59 19.43
N LYS A 642 9.78 26.22 19.71
CA LYS A 642 10.78 27.11 20.32
C LYS A 642 11.11 28.34 19.48
N ILE A 643 11.20 28.22 18.16
CA ILE A 643 11.45 29.38 17.29
C ILE A 643 10.23 30.30 17.21
N LEU A 644 9.01 29.75 17.20
CA LEU A 644 7.77 30.55 17.24
C LEU A 644 7.61 31.37 18.52
N GLN A 645 8.23 30.96 19.64
CA GLN A 645 8.27 31.79 20.84
C GLN A 645 9.10 33.07 20.66
N LYS A 646 9.97 33.12 19.64
CA LYS A 646 10.91 34.22 19.41
C LYS A 646 10.52 35.12 18.24
N CYS A 647 9.61 34.72 17.36
CA CYS A 647 9.13 35.55 16.23
C CYS A 647 7.61 35.76 16.29
N HIS A 648 7.06 36.65 15.44
CA HIS A 648 5.59 36.83 15.39
C HIS A 648 4.88 35.66 14.69
N GLY A 649 5.59 34.95 13.81
CA GLY A 649 5.10 33.76 13.10
C GLY A 649 6.07 33.30 12.00
N LEU A 650 5.81 32.13 11.43
CA LEU A 650 6.49 31.61 10.25
C LEU A 650 5.52 31.63 9.07
N SER A 651 5.88 32.27 7.96
CA SER A 651 5.10 32.23 6.72
C SER A 651 5.69 31.20 5.77
N ILE A 652 4.86 30.28 5.29
CA ILE A 652 5.18 29.23 4.32
C ILE A 652 4.13 29.27 3.22
N ASP A 653 4.53 29.54 1.99
CA ASP A 653 3.69 29.67 0.80
C ASP A 653 2.46 30.57 1.00
N GLY A 654 2.67 31.70 1.68
CA GLY A 654 1.62 32.67 2.02
C GLY A 654 0.74 32.30 3.23
N TYR A 655 0.85 31.07 3.75
CA TYR A 655 0.18 30.65 4.98
C TYR A 655 1.04 30.96 6.20
N VAL A 656 0.45 31.63 7.19
CA VAL A 656 1.16 32.03 8.41
C VAL A 656 0.84 31.08 9.55
N LEU A 657 1.88 30.52 10.15
CA LEU A 657 1.88 29.84 11.43
C LEU A 657 2.18 30.88 12.54
N PRO A 658 1.17 31.37 13.27
CA PRO A 658 1.35 32.47 14.20
C PRO A 658 2.01 32.02 15.52
N SER A 659 2.70 32.95 16.18
CA SER A 659 3.27 32.73 17.52
C SER A 659 2.22 32.49 18.60
N SER A 660 0.98 32.97 18.41
CA SER A 660 -0.13 32.73 19.33
C SER A 660 -0.41 31.23 19.54
N THR A 661 -0.11 30.39 18.55
CA THR A 661 -0.23 28.93 18.65
C THR A 661 0.59 28.37 19.81
N THR A 662 1.72 28.99 20.17
CA THR A 662 2.55 28.57 21.31
C THR A 662 1.93 28.87 22.67
N ARG A 663 0.92 29.75 22.72
CA ARG A 663 0.15 30.06 23.94
C ARG A 663 -1.01 29.08 24.15
N GLU A 664 -1.52 28.52 23.06
CA GLU A 664 -2.66 27.60 23.07
C GLU A 664 -2.26 26.13 23.10
N MET A 665 -1.04 25.80 22.66
CA MET A 665 -0.55 24.43 22.49
C MET A 665 0.86 24.24 23.04
N THR A 666 1.16 23.05 23.54
CA THR A 666 2.48 22.69 24.09
C THR A 666 3.41 22.07 23.02
N PRO A 667 4.75 22.09 23.20
CA PRO A 667 5.70 21.65 22.16
C PRO A 667 5.60 20.17 21.79
N CYS A 668 5.10 19.32 22.70
CA CYS A 668 4.99 17.87 22.51
C CYS A 668 3.56 17.44 22.14
N GLU A 669 2.63 18.38 21.92
CA GLU A 669 1.26 18.06 21.54
C GLU A 669 1.15 17.70 20.06
N ILE A 670 0.42 16.61 19.77
CA ILE A 670 0.09 16.19 18.40
C ILE A 670 -0.68 17.28 17.66
N LYS A 671 -1.55 18.04 18.35
CA LYS A 671 -2.33 19.12 17.75
C LYS A 671 -1.44 20.20 17.13
N PHE A 672 -0.37 20.59 17.84
CA PHE A 672 0.62 21.53 17.32
C PHE A 672 1.32 20.95 16.09
N ALA A 673 1.80 19.71 16.19
CA ALA A 673 2.53 19.07 15.11
C ALA A 673 1.68 18.90 13.83
N VAL A 674 0.40 18.52 13.98
CA VAL A 674 -0.57 18.46 12.88
C VAL A 674 -0.83 19.84 12.27
N HIS A 675 -0.87 20.91 13.07
CA HIS A 675 -1.03 22.27 12.56
C HIS A 675 0.18 22.72 11.73
N VAL A 676 1.41 22.46 12.20
CA VAL A 676 2.63 22.71 11.42
C VAL A 676 2.62 21.91 10.12
N GLU A 677 2.24 20.64 10.17
CA GLU A 677 2.16 19.80 8.98
C GLU A 677 1.10 20.28 7.99
N SER A 678 -0.06 20.74 8.49
CA SER A 678 -1.12 21.33 7.65
C SER A 678 -0.60 22.52 6.85
N VAL A 679 0.24 23.37 7.46
CA VAL A 679 0.86 24.51 6.78
C VAL A 679 1.85 24.04 5.71
N LEU A 680 2.72 23.07 6.03
CA LEU A 680 3.67 22.49 5.05
C LEU A 680 2.97 21.75 3.91
N ASN A 681 1.77 21.23 4.15
CA ASN A 681 0.98 20.46 3.19
C ASN A 681 0.36 21.31 2.07
N HIS A 682 0.30 22.64 2.23
CA HIS A 682 -0.13 23.54 1.15
C HIS A 682 0.86 23.57 -0.01
N VAL A 683 2.14 23.31 0.26
CA VAL A 683 3.19 23.24 -0.75
C VAL A 683 2.98 21.98 -1.60
N PRO A 684 2.68 22.06 -2.91
CA PRO A 684 2.34 20.87 -3.70
C PRO A 684 3.56 20.00 -4.02
N GLN A 685 4.70 20.61 -4.36
CA GLN A 685 5.91 19.90 -4.78
C GLN A 685 6.65 19.30 -3.57
N PRO A 686 6.88 17.98 -3.52
CA PRO A 686 7.50 17.34 -2.35
C PRO A 686 8.97 17.74 -2.17
N GLU A 687 9.74 17.90 -3.25
CA GLU A 687 11.14 18.35 -3.18
C GLU A 687 11.28 19.77 -2.60
N TYR A 688 10.36 20.68 -2.94
CA TYR A 688 10.32 22.05 -2.42
C TYR A 688 9.87 22.08 -0.96
N ARG A 689 8.82 21.30 -0.63
CA ARG A 689 8.38 21.10 0.76
C ARG A 689 9.55 20.67 1.66
N GLN A 690 10.42 19.79 1.16
CA GLN A 690 11.58 19.34 1.92
C GLN A 690 12.66 20.43 2.07
N LEU A 691 12.89 21.28 1.05
CA LEU A 691 13.80 22.42 1.21
C LEU A 691 13.28 23.42 2.26
N LEU A 692 11.97 23.62 2.35
CA LEU A 692 11.36 24.43 3.40
C LEU A 692 11.56 23.81 4.79
N VAL A 693 11.41 22.49 4.92
CA VAL A 693 11.75 21.76 6.16
C VAL A 693 13.22 21.94 6.54
N GLU A 694 14.15 21.86 5.58
CA GLU A 694 15.58 22.13 5.80
C GLU A 694 15.81 23.58 6.24
N ALA A 695 15.17 24.57 5.60
CA ALA A 695 15.26 25.98 5.96
C ALA A 695 14.75 26.25 7.39
N ILE A 696 13.60 25.68 7.75
CA ILE A 696 13.04 25.77 9.11
C ILE A 696 14.00 25.11 10.11
N LEU A 697 14.58 23.97 9.77
CA LEU A 697 15.56 23.31 10.63
C LEU A 697 16.78 24.21 10.88
N VAL A 698 17.31 24.89 9.87
CA VAL A 698 18.42 25.85 10.05
C VAL A 698 17.96 27.04 10.91
N LEU A 699 16.77 27.58 10.67
CA LEU A 699 16.18 28.63 11.50
C LEU A 699 16.08 28.21 12.97
N THR A 700 15.81 26.93 13.25
CA THR A 700 15.72 26.46 14.64
C THR A 700 17.05 26.55 15.40
N PHE A 701 18.21 26.66 14.74
CA PHE A 701 19.46 26.94 15.44
C PHE A 701 19.48 28.34 16.07
N LEU A 702 18.68 29.28 15.56
CA LEU A 702 18.49 30.60 16.18
C LEU A 702 17.74 30.50 17.51
N SER A 703 16.94 29.45 17.69
CA SER A 703 16.24 29.21 18.97
C SER A 703 17.23 28.91 20.11
N ASP A 704 18.45 28.47 19.81
CA ASP A 704 19.52 28.26 20.80
C ASP A 704 20.32 29.54 21.12
N ILE A 705 20.06 30.66 20.42
CA ILE A 705 20.71 31.95 20.69
C ILE A 705 19.91 32.70 21.76
N GLU A 706 20.61 33.29 22.75
CA GLU A 706 20.03 34.11 23.81
C GLU A 706 19.57 35.49 23.29
N VAL A 707 18.62 35.50 22.36
CA VAL A 707 17.92 36.70 21.90
C VAL A 707 16.46 36.64 22.36
N ASN A 708 15.97 37.74 22.95
CA ASN A 708 14.63 37.84 23.51
C ASN A 708 13.52 37.84 22.44
N SER A 709 13.80 38.39 21.24
CA SER A 709 12.90 38.30 20.08
C SER A 709 13.69 38.51 18.78
N ILE A 710 13.35 37.72 17.76
CA ILE A 710 13.86 37.82 16.39
C ILE A 710 13.02 38.83 15.57
N GLY A 711 11.86 39.27 16.08
CA GLY A 711 11.00 40.24 15.41
C GLY A 711 9.88 39.61 14.59
N GLY A 712 9.57 40.20 13.43
CA GLY A 712 8.36 40.01 12.62
C GLY A 712 8.02 38.59 12.12
N ILE A 713 7.18 38.51 11.10
CA ILE A 713 6.85 37.23 10.45
C ILE A 713 8.02 36.84 9.55
N ILE A 714 8.59 35.64 9.78
CA ILE A 714 9.70 35.13 8.98
C ILE A 714 9.14 34.39 7.76
N CYS A 715 9.42 34.88 6.56
CA CYS A 715 9.01 34.25 5.31
C CYS A 715 10.02 33.19 4.89
N VAL A 716 9.68 31.91 5.10
CA VAL A 716 10.58 30.77 4.85
C VAL A 716 10.89 30.59 3.36
N ASP A 717 9.90 30.77 2.48
CA ASP A 717 10.09 30.67 1.02
C ASP A 717 11.12 31.68 0.51
N ARG A 718 11.07 32.92 1.02
CA ARG A 718 12.01 33.97 0.66
C ARG A 718 13.44 33.60 1.04
N ILE A 719 13.64 32.93 2.18
CA ILE A 719 14.95 32.40 2.59
C ILE A 719 15.45 31.34 1.60
N VAL A 720 14.58 30.41 1.19
CA VAL A 720 14.95 29.37 0.21
C VAL A 720 15.32 30.00 -1.14
N HIS A 721 14.58 31.03 -1.59
CA HIS A 721 14.91 31.75 -2.82
C HIS A 721 16.24 32.50 -2.73
N ILE A 722 16.52 33.20 -1.63
CA ILE A 722 17.82 33.85 -1.41
C ILE A 722 18.94 32.81 -1.45
N ALA A 723 18.77 31.66 -0.79
CA ALA A 723 19.75 30.58 -0.81
C ALA A 723 20.00 30.04 -2.22
N ASN A 724 18.95 29.85 -3.00
CA ASN A 724 19.02 29.44 -4.40
C ASN A 724 19.72 30.49 -5.28
N ASP A 725 19.47 31.77 -5.07
CA ASP A 725 20.12 32.84 -5.83
C ASP A 725 21.61 32.95 -5.50
N LEU A 726 22.00 32.78 -4.23
CA LEU A 726 23.40 32.68 -3.81
C LEU A 726 24.10 31.50 -4.48
N PHE A 727 23.45 30.33 -4.50
CA PHE A 727 23.95 29.13 -5.17
C PHE A 727 24.15 29.36 -6.68
N LEU A 728 23.17 30.00 -7.35
CA LEU A 728 23.26 30.31 -8.78
C LEU A 728 24.35 31.35 -9.09
N GLN A 729 24.55 32.36 -8.24
CA GLN A 729 25.62 33.34 -8.39
C GLN A 729 26.99 32.67 -8.30
N GLU A 730 27.16 31.76 -7.35
CA GLU A 730 28.40 31.00 -7.18
C GLU A 730 28.65 30.06 -8.38
N LEU A 731 27.63 29.35 -8.87
CA LEU A 731 27.75 28.55 -10.10
C LEU A 731 28.13 29.39 -11.33
N LYS A 732 27.55 30.59 -11.48
CA LYS A 732 27.92 31.53 -12.55
C LYS A 732 29.36 31.99 -12.42
N SER A 733 29.85 32.21 -11.20
CA SER A 733 31.25 32.60 -10.95
C SER A 733 32.24 31.50 -11.35
N PHE A 734 31.82 30.23 -11.31
CA PHE A 734 32.58 29.08 -11.81
C PHE A 734 32.38 28.81 -13.32
N GLY A 735 31.68 29.69 -14.04
CA GLY A 735 31.51 29.58 -15.50
C GLY A 735 30.37 28.66 -15.95
N ALA A 736 29.46 28.26 -15.06
CA ALA A 736 28.30 27.45 -15.44
C ALA A 736 27.34 28.23 -16.36
N THR A 737 26.93 27.61 -17.48
CA THR A 737 25.99 28.18 -18.46
C THR A 737 25.00 27.12 -18.95
N GLY A 738 23.85 27.56 -19.49
CA GLY A 738 22.86 26.66 -20.09
C GLY A 738 22.06 25.83 -19.07
N SER A 739 21.91 24.52 -19.33
CA SER A 739 21.06 23.58 -18.58
C SER A 739 21.42 23.42 -17.10
N ILE A 740 22.60 23.84 -16.67
CA ILE A 740 23.01 23.82 -15.25
C ILE A 740 22.26 24.86 -14.42
N LEU A 741 21.80 25.95 -15.03
CA LEU A 741 21.07 27.03 -14.38
C LEU A 741 19.54 26.91 -14.57
N GLU A 742 19.07 25.78 -15.09
CA GLU A 742 17.65 25.53 -15.32
C GLU A 742 16.89 25.54 -13.99
N LYS A 743 15.81 26.32 -13.96
CA LYS A 743 14.93 26.50 -12.82
C LYS A 743 13.64 25.74 -13.05
N ASP A 744 13.14 25.12 -12.01
CA ASP A 744 11.78 24.59 -11.99
C ASP A 744 10.79 25.74 -12.23
N VAL A 745 9.91 25.55 -13.21
CA VAL A 745 8.91 26.55 -13.62
C VAL A 745 7.92 26.85 -12.49
N ALA A 746 7.60 25.85 -11.67
CA ALA A 746 6.61 26.01 -10.60
C ALA A 746 7.18 26.75 -9.38
N THR A 747 8.43 26.44 -9.01
CA THR A 747 9.02 26.91 -7.75
C THR A 747 10.13 27.94 -7.94
N GLY A 748 10.65 28.13 -9.15
CA GLY A 748 11.77 29.04 -9.43
C GLY A 748 13.12 28.60 -8.85
N ILE A 749 13.21 27.40 -8.29
CA ILE A 749 14.42 26.82 -7.70
C ILE A 749 15.21 26.05 -8.76
N CYS A 750 16.54 26.15 -8.71
CA CYS A 750 17.43 25.44 -9.62
C CYS A 750 17.37 23.92 -9.39
N HIS A 751 17.29 23.14 -10.48
CA HIS A 751 17.26 21.68 -10.39
C HIS A 751 18.50 21.09 -9.70
N PHE A 752 19.68 21.69 -9.88
CA PHE A 752 20.90 21.27 -9.20
C PHE A 752 20.91 21.60 -7.71
N PHE A 753 20.17 22.64 -7.30
CA PHE A 753 20.03 22.94 -5.87
C PHE A 753 19.20 21.85 -5.18
N TYR A 754 18.13 21.37 -5.83
CA TYR A 754 17.37 20.23 -5.35
C TYR A 754 18.18 18.93 -5.25
N ASP A 755 19.25 18.78 -6.03
CA ASP A 755 20.12 17.60 -5.99
C ASP A 755 21.44 17.81 -5.21
N SER A 756 21.60 18.99 -4.60
CA SER A 756 22.77 19.28 -3.78
C SER A 756 22.64 18.62 -2.40
N ALA A 757 23.74 18.07 -1.89
CA ALA A 757 23.77 17.46 -0.57
C ALA A 757 23.36 18.46 0.53
N PRO A 758 22.71 18.03 1.63
CA PRO A 758 22.41 18.92 2.74
C PRO A 758 23.64 19.57 3.35
N SER A 759 24.70 18.78 3.58
CA SER A 759 25.95 19.22 4.20
C SER A 759 27.09 19.38 3.19
N GLY A 760 28.07 20.24 3.50
CA GLY A 760 29.26 20.47 2.69
C GLY A 760 29.41 21.94 2.27
N ALA A 761 30.56 22.30 1.71
CA ALA A 761 30.84 23.68 1.29
C ALA A 761 29.81 24.21 0.27
N TYR A 762 29.38 23.33 -0.64
CA TYR A 762 28.34 23.59 -1.64
C TYR A 762 27.00 22.92 -1.29
N GLY A 763 26.77 22.60 -0.02
CA GLY A 763 25.54 21.94 0.43
C GLY A 763 24.39 22.91 0.68
N THR A 764 23.15 22.46 0.56
CA THR A 764 21.96 23.31 0.70
C THR A 764 21.89 24.01 2.05
N MET A 765 22.25 23.34 3.16
CA MET A 765 22.22 23.92 4.50
C MET A 765 23.21 25.10 4.63
N THR A 766 24.32 25.09 3.90
CA THR A 766 25.30 26.19 3.89
C THR A 766 24.70 27.44 3.26
N TYR A 767 24.05 27.31 2.10
CA TYR A 767 23.37 28.43 1.45
C TYR A 767 22.16 28.91 2.23
N LEU A 768 21.38 27.99 2.82
CA LEU A 768 20.27 28.33 3.70
C LEU A 768 20.76 29.11 4.93
N THR A 769 21.89 28.71 5.51
CA THR A 769 22.50 29.45 6.63
C THR A 769 22.93 30.85 6.20
N LYS A 770 23.62 31.01 5.06
CA LYS A 770 23.99 32.32 4.50
C LYS A 770 22.74 33.19 4.26
N ALA A 771 21.71 32.61 3.66
CA ALA A 771 20.45 33.30 3.36
C ALA A 771 19.72 33.76 4.63
N ILE A 772 19.71 32.94 5.69
CA ILE A 772 19.13 33.31 6.99
C ILE A 772 19.87 34.50 7.59
N ILE A 773 21.21 34.52 7.54
CA ILE A 773 22.01 35.63 8.07
C ILE A 773 21.67 36.93 7.33
N ILE A 774 21.61 36.90 5.99
CA ILE A 774 21.23 38.06 5.17
C ILE A 774 19.80 38.50 5.50
N TYR A 775 18.86 37.55 5.53
CA TYR A 775 17.46 37.83 5.81
C TYR A 775 17.25 38.47 7.19
N LEU A 776 17.98 38.00 8.21
CA LEU A 776 17.93 38.57 9.55
C LEU A 776 18.60 39.94 9.63
N HIS A 777 19.68 40.17 8.89
CA HIS A 777 20.32 41.49 8.84
C HIS A 777 19.37 42.56 8.28
N ASP A 778 18.54 42.19 7.31
CA ASP A 778 17.50 43.07 6.76
C ASP A 778 16.31 43.30 7.70
N PHE A 779 16.12 42.43 8.71
CA PHE A 779 14.98 42.45 9.65
C PHE A 779 15.33 42.92 11.07
N LEU A 780 16.61 42.87 11.46
CA LEU A 780 17.06 43.50 12.69
C LEU A 780 16.79 45.00 12.56
N PRO A 781 16.16 45.64 13.56
CA PRO A 781 16.02 47.09 13.52
C PRO A 781 17.42 47.65 13.36
N SER A 782 17.63 48.41 12.29
CA SER A 782 18.77 49.29 12.22
C SER A 782 18.78 50.06 13.53
N THR A 783 19.77 49.82 14.37
CA THR A 783 20.13 50.74 15.45
C THR A 783 20.69 51.99 14.79
N GLY A 784 19.88 52.64 13.95
CA GLY A 784 20.00 54.03 13.57
C GLY A 784 19.36 54.80 14.69
N CYS A 785 20.20 55.22 15.63
CA CYS A 785 19.88 56.30 16.55
C CYS A 785 19.44 57.51 15.71
N ALA A 786 18.13 57.73 15.58
CA ALA A 786 17.57 59.02 15.22
C ALA A 786 17.18 59.70 16.53
N MET A 787 18.18 60.20 17.26
CA MET A 787 17.97 61.34 18.13
C MET A 787 18.02 62.59 17.26
N GLN A 788 16.85 63.17 17.00
CA GLN A 788 16.64 64.61 17.01
C GLN A 788 15.21 64.93 17.39
#